data_AF-A0A381U983-F1
#
_entry.id   AF-A0A381U983-F1
#
_cell.length_a   1.000
_cell.length_b   1.000
_cell.length_c   1.000
_cell.angle_alpha   90.00
_cell.angle_beta   90.00
_cell.angle_gamma   90.00
#
_symmetry.space_group_name_H-M   'P 1'
#
loop_
_entity.id
_entity.type
_entity.pdbx_description
1 polymer ?
#
loop_
_entity_poly.entity_id
_entity_poly.type
_entity_poly.pdbx_seq_one_letter_code
_entity_poly.pdbx_strand_id
1 'polypeptide(L)'
;MKLVVARGVAVLALAALLLTLAAVYLGIRQAFASELVIGARIILVLVLGLVASVSLIYPLRVLRRTQGVRDIEKRAPGFDGRIETYQGLTRTGSNSPFLGLLAEDTLRLARALPISLRVPKWEISIPTALAAVAVMILVGLAAFGPGNWRYGVRHLWAGWALTDTLPPQRIVVAPGDKAVRRGGDLAISAVAEGFDPVAADVFAFFDGSDAWESAPMERLDGEEFDFVFFGIRQPLRYYVVAAGVRSAEYAVNVVDLPLVRNIKLTYHYPNWTQLEQEVEDPGSDIRAMEGTDVLLDITTDQSLGEAELIVNGQALTMSIDGNVSSATLQVSQDGEYFVSTFFDGDPVRLTDDYLITLIPDNKPVVSLVKPARDWRASSIEEVTVRVEARDDFGLDSLKLHYSVNGGELQERLFDVDGSYMLAEEILYLEEIGTLVPPGPVINVGRGFSFSGPTIDFLQGNNTDEADDSLEAVAENQETSGLQAGDLISYYVEAKDRDQSVRTDLFFVEVQPFDRSFSQSMQGGGGGGSDGQRQDEISQRQKEILVATWNLIREQAEDSTFLDDQQLRDNAAMLSGLQRTLAEQAQTLASRTRARQLTRVDNQIQIFVQNLERAAEAMIPAADRLADLQLEEAVPSEQSALQHLLRAEAVFTDIQVAFNQGGGGRGGFAGRDLSELFE
;
A
#
# COMPACT_ATOMS: atom_id res chain seq x y z
N MET A 1 51.74 24.89 -75.43
CA MET A 1 52.34 24.10 -74.34
C MET A 1 51.62 24.30 -73.00
N LYS A 2 51.60 25.53 -72.42
CA LYS A 2 50.97 25.80 -71.10
C LYS A 2 49.53 25.26 -70.95
N LEU A 3 48.69 25.45 -71.97
CA LEU A 3 47.31 24.96 -71.98
C LEU A 3 47.19 23.42 -71.93
N VAL A 4 48.04 22.71 -72.69
CA VAL A 4 48.07 21.24 -72.71
C VAL A 4 48.52 20.71 -71.36
N VAL A 5 49.54 21.33 -70.76
CA VAL A 5 50.00 21.00 -69.40
C VAL A 5 48.91 21.25 -68.39
N ALA A 6 48.25 22.41 -68.43
CA ALA A 6 47.17 22.75 -67.50
C ALA A 6 46.01 21.73 -67.55
N ARG A 7 45.52 21.38 -68.74
CA ARG A 7 44.45 20.37 -68.89
C ARG A 7 44.92 18.97 -68.48
N GLY A 8 46.12 18.56 -68.87
CA GLY A 8 46.67 17.25 -68.51
C GLY A 8 46.86 17.08 -67.00
N VAL A 9 47.39 18.10 -66.32
CA VAL A 9 47.56 18.11 -64.86
C VAL A 9 46.20 18.16 -64.15
N ALA A 10 45.22 18.88 -64.68
CA ALA A 10 43.86 18.91 -64.11
C ALA A 10 43.18 17.53 -64.14
N VAL A 11 43.23 16.86 -65.29
CA VAL A 11 42.66 15.50 -65.45
C VAL A 11 43.38 14.50 -64.55
N LEU A 12 44.71 14.60 -64.46
CA LEU A 12 45.51 13.74 -63.59
C LEU A 12 45.16 13.96 -62.11
N ALA A 13 45.09 15.21 -61.65
CA ALA A 13 44.75 15.54 -60.26
C ALA A 13 43.32 15.11 -59.90
N LEU A 14 42.36 15.28 -60.81
CA LEU A 14 40.97 14.85 -60.60
C LEU A 14 40.85 13.33 -60.58
N ALA A 15 41.55 12.62 -61.48
CA ALA A 15 41.61 11.17 -61.48
C ALA A 15 42.24 10.64 -60.18
N ALA A 16 43.32 11.26 -59.70
CA ALA A 16 43.93 10.94 -58.41
C ALA A 16 42.91 11.11 -57.27
N LEU A 17 42.23 12.26 -57.20
CA LEU A 17 41.23 12.51 -56.17
C LEU A 17 40.10 11.47 -56.20
N LEU A 18 39.45 11.24 -57.34
CA LEU A 18 38.32 10.30 -57.43
C LEU A 18 38.70 8.86 -57.08
N LEU A 19 39.84 8.38 -57.59
CA LEU A 19 40.32 7.03 -57.27
C LEU A 19 40.65 6.90 -55.79
N THR A 20 41.22 7.94 -55.18
CA THR A 20 41.52 7.93 -53.75
C THR A 20 40.25 7.93 -52.91
N LEU A 21 39.24 8.70 -53.30
CA LEU A 21 37.97 8.71 -52.59
C LEU A 21 37.28 7.34 -52.66
N ALA A 22 37.28 6.70 -53.84
CA ALA A 22 36.71 5.37 -54.01
C ALA A 22 37.49 4.30 -53.23
N ALA A 23 38.83 4.32 -53.30
CA ALA A 23 39.67 3.38 -52.57
C ALA A 23 39.54 3.51 -51.06
N VAL A 24 39.49 4.75 -50.55
CA VAL A 24 39.30 5.00 -49.12
C VAL A 24 37.91 4.60 -48.67
N TYR A 25 36.86 4.91 -49.44
CA TYR A 25 35.51 4.46 -49.15
C TYR A 25 35.40 2.93 -49.01
N LEU A 26 36.02 2.19 -49.94
CA LEU A 26 36.09 0.72 -49.86
C LEU A 26 36.94 0.26 -48.67
N GLY A 27 38.06 0.93 -48.40
CA GLY A 27 38.93 0.64 -47.27
C GLY A 27 38.22 0.80 -45.93
N ILE A 28 37.43 1.85 -45.76
CA ILE A 28 36.63 2.09 -44.54
C ILE A 28 35.67 0.92 -44.27
N ARG A 29 35.08 0.32 -45.32
CA ARG A 29 34.13 -0.80 -45.18
C ARG A 29 34.76 -2.17 -44.98
N GLN A 30 36.03 -2.32 -45.34
CA GLN A 30 36.76 -3.59 -45.29
C GLN A 30 37.96 -3.54 -44.35
N ALA A 31 37.91 -2.67 -43.32
CA ALA A 31 38.99 -2.48 -42.36
C ALA A 31 40.37 -2.30 -43.00
N PHE A 32 40.45 -1.64 -44.15
CA PHE A 32 41.69 -1.44 -44.92
C PHE A 32 42.50 -2.73 -45.11
N ALA A 33 41.82 -3.84 -45.44
CA ALA A 33 42.46 -5.13 -45.74
C ALA A 33 43.70 -4.95 -46.64
N SER A 34 44.81 -5.59 -46.26
CA SER A 34 46.12 -5.37 -46.89
C SER A 34 46.10 -5.62 -48.39
N GLU A 35 45.40 -6.67 -48.83
CA GLU A 35 45.20 -7.02 -50.24
C GLU A 35 44.46 -5.91 -51.01
N LEU A 36 43.42 -5.34 -50.41
CA LEU A 36 42.63 -4.26 -51.01
C LEU A 36 43.46 -2.99 -51.13
N VAL A 37 44.23 -2.63 -50.10
CA VAL A 37 45.08 -1.43 -50.12
C VAL A 37 46.21 -1.56 -51.16
N ILE A 38 46.86 -2.73 -51.21
CA ILE A 38 47.91 -3.00 -52.21
C ILE A 38 47.32 -2.94 -53.63
N GLY A 39 46.18 -3.60 -53.86
CA GLY A 39 45.47 -3.56 -55.13
C GLY A 39 45.08 -2.14 -55.54
N ALA A 40 44.53 -1.36 -54.61
CA ALA A 40 44.15 0.03 -54.82
C ALA A 40 45.36 0.90 -55.21
N ARG A 41 46.52 0.71 -54.58
CA ARG A 41 47.76 1.43 -54.95
C ARG A 41 48.23 1.07 -56.36
N ILE A 42 48.21 -0.21 -56.73
CA ILE A 42 48.61 -0.65 -58.08
C ILE A 42 47.67 -0.03 -59.13
N ILE A 43 46.36 -0.11 -58.91
CA ILE A 43 45.35 0.48 -59.79
C ILE A 43 45.55 1.99 -59.89
N LEU A 44 45.76 2.68 -58.76
CA LEU A 44 46.03 4.12 -58.73
C LEU A 44 47.24 4.47 -59.59
N VAL A 45 48.37 3.79 -59.44
CA VAL A 45 49.59 4.06 -60.23
C VAL A 45 49.38 3.76 -61.72
N LEU A 46 48.73 2.64 -62.06
CA LEU A 46 48.47 2.27 -63.46
C LEU A 46 47.53 3.27 -64.14
N VAL A 47 46.42 3.65 -63.48
CA VAL A 47 45.46 4.61 -64.03
C VAL A 47 46.08 6.00 -64.12
N LEU A 48 46.83 6.45 -63.11
CA LEU A 48 47.53 7.74 -63.19
C LEU A 48 48.62 7.73 -64.28
N GLY A 49 49.34 6.62 -64.46
CA GLY A 49 50.29 6.44 -65.54
C GLY A 49 49.63 6.49 -66.93
N LEU A 50 48.47 5.85 -67.09
CA LEU A 50 47.68 5.89 -68.32
C LEU A 50 47.13 7.30 -68.59
N VAL A 51 46.55 7.94 -67.58
CA VAL A 51 46.00 9.31 -67.67
C VAL A 51 47.11 10.32 -67.98
N ALA A 52 48.27 10.20 -67.34
CA ALA A 52 49.45 11.02 -67.66
C ALA A 52 49.92 10.77 -69.10
N SER A 53 49.94 9.51 -69.54
CA SER A 53 50.34 9.13 -70.90
C SER A 53 49.43 9.73 -71.96
N VAL A 54 48.11 9.64 -71.78
CA VAL A 54 47.11 10.12 -72.74
C VAL A 54 46.92 11.64 -72.67
N SER A 55 46.86 12.22 -71.47
CA SER A 55 46.45 13.62 -71.27
C SER A 55 47.62 14.61 -71.23
N LEU A 56 48.84 14.14 -70.97
CA LEU A 56 50.03 14.99 -70.86
C LEU A 56 51.13 14.57 -71.85
N ILE A 57 51.61 13.32 -71.79
CA ILE A 57 52.79 12.87 -72.54
C ILE A 57 52.50 12.81 -74.05
N TYR A 58 51.41 12.15 -74.46
CA TYR A 58 51.02 12.03 -75.86
C TYR A 58 50.81 13.40 -76.54
N PRO A 59 49.97 14.32 -76.00
CA PRO A 59 49.75 15.61 -76.66
C PRO A 59 50.99 16.50 -76.61
N LEU A 60 51.85 16.43 -75.58
CA LEU A 60 53.12 17.14 -75.58
C LEU A 60 54.11 16.57 -76.60
N ARG A 61 54.15 15.25 -76.77
CA ARG A 61 54.99 14.58 -77.79
C ARG A 61 54.54 14.94 -79.20
N VAL A 62 53.23 14.96 -79.44
CA VAL A 62 52.64 15.44 -80.70
C VAL A 62 52.98 16.91 -80.91
N LEU A 63 52.79 17.78 -79.91
CA LEU A 63 53.10 19.21 -79.99
C LEU A 63 54.58 19.47 -80.28
N ARG A 64 55.50 18.72 -79.65
CA ARG A 64 56.94 18.83 -79.91
C ARG A 64 57.31 18.32 -81.31
N ARG A 65 56.68 17.24 -81.78
CA ARG A 65 56.91 16.67 -83.12
C ARG A 65 56.35 17.55 -84.24
N THR A 66 55.23 18.26 -84.02
CA THR A 66 54.60 19.14 -85.02
C THR A 66 54.92 20.62 -84.81
N GLN A 67 55.73 20.96 -83.80
CA GLN A 67 55.99 22.34 -83.34
C GLN A 67 54.71 23.15 -83.06
N GLY A 68 53.57 22.47 -82.87
CA GLY A 68 52.26 23.09 -82.64
C GLY A 68 51.60 23.74 -83.85
N VAL A 69 52.11 23.52 -85.07
CA VAL A 69 51.59 24.15 -86.30
C VAL A 69 50.11 23.86 -86.51
N ARG A 70 49.68 22.60 -86.40
CA ARG A 70 48.27 22.20 -86.51
C ARG A 70 47.35 22.86 -85.48
N ASP A 71 47.83 23.07 -84.25
CA ASP A 71 47.03 23.71 -83.19
C ASP A 71 46.93 25.23 -83.38
N ILE A 72 47.93 25.84 -84.00
CA ILE A 72 47.95 27.26 -84.37
C ILE A 72 46.96 27.50 -85.52
N GLU A 73 47.01 26.67 -86.57
CA GLU A 73 46.11 26.82 -87.73
C GLU A 73 44.64 26.57 -87.37
N LYS A 74 44.35 25.59 -86.50
CA LYS A 74 42.98 25.39 -85.97
C LYS A 74 42.41 26.60 -85.23
N ARG A 75 43.25 27.37 -84.53
CA ARG A 75 42.82 28.54 -83.73
C ARG A 75 42.86 29.86 -84.52
N ALA A 76 43.64 29.89 -85.58
CA ALA A 76 43.80 31.04 -86.45
C ALA A 76 43.61 30.58 -87.91
N PRO A 77 42.34 30.36 -88.34
CA PRO A 77 42.03 29.88 -89.69
C PRO A 77 42.54 30.82 -90.80
N GLY A 78 42.85 32.08 -90.48
CA GLY A 78 43.46 33.04 -91.41
C GLY A 78 44.89 32.70 -91.87
N PHE A 79 45.55 31.68 -91.30
CA PHE A 79 46.81 31.16 -91.84
C PHE A 79 46.61 30.18 -93.01
N ASP A 80 45.39 29.66 -93.24
CA ASP A 80 44.99 28.88 -94.43
C ASP A 80 46.02 27.83 -94.91
N GLY A 81 46.51 26.99 -93.98
CA GLY A 81 47.48 25.91 -94.28
C GLY A 81 48.90 26.39 -94.61
N ARG A 82 49.17 27.69 -94.57
CA ARG A 82 50.47 28.26 -94.97
C ARG A 82 51.59 27.93 -94.00
N ILE A 83 51.29 27.79 -92.70
CA ILE A 83 52.29 27.41 -91.69
C ILE A 83 52.61 25.91 -91.83
N GLU A 84 51.60 25.06 -92.07
CA GLU A 84 51.76 23.63 -92.32
C GLU A 84 52.55 23.40 -93.62
N THR A 85 52.25 24.15 -94.67
CA THR A 85 52.97 24.11 -95.95
C THR A 85 54.43 24.57 -95.79
N TYR A 86 54.67 25.69 -95.11
CA TYR A 86 56.02 26.19 -94.85
C TYR A 86 56.86 25.19 -94.03
N GLN A 87 56.28 24.61 -92.97
CA GLN A 87 56.94 23.60 -92.14
C GLN A 87 57.20 22.29 -92.92
N GLY A 88 56.28 21.88 -93.78
CA GLY A 88 56.43 20.69 -94.64
C GLY A 88 57.59 20.84 -95.63
N LEU A 89 57.67 21.99 -96.31
CA LEU A 89 58.74 22.29 -97.28
C LEU A 89 60.12 22.42 -96.61
N THR A 90 60.20 23.07 -95.44
CA THR A 90 61.46 23.18 -94.68
C THR A 90 61.96 21.84 -94.12
N ARG A 91 61.06 20.95 -93.68
CA ARG A 91 61.44 19.59 -93.21
C ARG A 91 61.91 18.66 -94.32
N THR A 92 61.36 18.82 -95.51
CA THR A 92 61.70 17.99 -96.68
C THR A 92 62.98 18.48 -97.38
N GLY A 93 63.52 19.64 -96.97
CA GLY A 93 64.74 20.21 -97.55
C GLY A 93 64.55 20.71 -98.98
N SER A 94 63.30 20.95 -99.42
CA SER A 94 63.05 21.40 -100.79
C SER A 94 63.43 22.87 -100.95
N ASN A 95 64.44 23.16 -101.77
CA ASN A 95 64.79 24.52 -102.17
C ASN A 95 63.78 25.06 -103.18
N SER A 96 62.60 25.45 -102.71
CA SER A 96 61.62 26.18 -103.51
C SER A 96 61.98 27.67 -103.51
N PRO A 97 62.09 28.34 -104.67
CA PRO A 97 62.34 29.78 -104.74
C PRO A 97 61.21 30.61 -104.11
N PHE A 98 60.01 30.04 -103.93
CA PHE A 98 58.87 30.70 -103.30
C PHE A 98 58.86 30.56 -101.77
N LEU A 99 59.79 29.79 -101.18
CA LEU A 99 59.83 29.58 -99.72
C LEU A 99 60.05 30.89 -98.97
N GLY A 100 60.88 31.79 -99.51
CA GLY A 100 61.10 33.13 -98.96
C GLY A 100 59.84 34.01 -99.01
N LEU A 101 59.07 33.92 -100.10
CA LEU A 101 57.82 34.66 -100.25
C LEU A 101 56.72 34.13 -99.33
N LEU A 102 56.60 32.80 -99.19
CA LEU A 102 55.67 32.16 -98.25
C LEU A 102 56.04 32.52 -96.80
N ALA A 103 57.33 32.54 -96.47
CA ALA A 103 57.83 32.97 -95.16
C ALA A 103 57.51 34.44 -94.89
N GLU A 104 57.70 35.33 -95.86
CA GLU A 104 57.42 36.75 -95.68
C GLU A 104 55.91 37.02 -95.52
N ASP A 105 55.07 36.35 -96.32
CA ASP A 105 53.61 36.49 -96.25
C ASP A 105 53.02 35.88 -94.96
N THR A 106 53.50 34.70 -94.55
CA THR A 106 53.14 34.11 -93.24
C THR A 106 53.59 34.99 -92.08
N LEU A 107 54.76 35.64 -92.18
CA LEU A 107 55.28 36.52 -91.16
C LEU A 107 54.53 37.87 -91.10
N ARG A 108 54.05 38.39 -92.24
CA ARG A 108 53.11 39.53 -92.28
C ARG A 108 51.80 39.21 -91.56
N LEU A 109 51.19 38.06 -91.86
CA LEU A 109 49.98 37.57 -91.17
C LEU A 109 50.22 37.34 -89.67
N ALA A 110 51.36 36.76 -89.30
CA ALA A 110 51.71 36.52 -87.90
C ALA A 110 51.93 37.82 -87.10
N ARG A 111 52.43 38.88 -87.74
CA ARG A 111 52.55 40.21 -87.12
C ARG A 111 51.19 40.91 -86.98
N ALA A 112 50.29 40.75 -87.95
CA ALA A 112 48.93 41.30 -87.90
C ALA A 112 48.02 40.57 -86.90
N LEU A 113 48.29 39.29 -86.63
CA LEU A 113 47.55 38.42 -85.72
C LEU A 113 48.47 37.92 -84.59
N PRO A 114 48.73 38.71 -83.53
CA PRO A 114 49.51 38.22 -82.40
C PRO A 114 48.77 37.05 -81.72
N ILE A 115 49.26 35.83 -81.98
CA ILE A 115 48.68 34.56 -81.51
C ILE A 115 48.59 34.50 -79.97
N SER A 116 49.42 35.27 -79.26
CA SER A 116 49.41 35.39 -77.80
C SER A 116 48.13 36.00 -77.23
N LEU A 117 47.35 36.75 -78.02
CA LEU A 117 46.09 37.38 -77.58
C LEU A 117 44.84 36.52 -77.82
N ARG A 118 44.96 35.34 -78.48
CA ARG A 118 43.81 34.48 -78.80
C ARG A 118 43.62 33.25 -77.91
N VAL A 119 44.50 32.99 -76.94
CA VAL A 119 44.21 32.00 -75.89
C VAL A 119 43.65 32.76 -74.70
N PRO A 120 42.35 32.72 -74.43
CA PRO A 120 41.77 33.40 -73.29
C PRO A 120 42.43 32.89 -72.01
N LYS A 121 42.74 33.79 -71.06
CA LYS A 121 43.37 33.41 -69.79
C LYS A 121 42.57 32.34 -69.04
N TRP A 122 41.23 32.35 -69.17
CA TRP A 122 40.32 31.39 -68.53
C TRP A 122 40.51 29.95 -69.02
N GLU A 123 40.91 29.71 -70.28
CA GLU A 123 41.16 28.36 -70.78
C GLU A 123 42.37 27.69 -70.09
N ILE A 124 43.31 28.48 -69.58
CA ILE A 124 44.45 28.00 -68.80
C ILE A 124 44.12 28.04 -67.31
N SER A 125 43.49 29.13 -66.83
CA SER A 125 43.28 29.32 -65.39
C SER A 125 42.25 28.36 -64.79
N ILE A 126 41.17 28.01 -65.52
CA ILE A 126 40.17 27.03 -65.04
C ILE A 126 40.79 25.66 -64.77
N PRO A 127 41.49 25.00 -65.73
CA PRO A 127 42.08 23.70 -65.44
C PRO A 127 43.21 23.78 -64.41
N THR A 128 44.02 24.85 -64.37
CA THR A 128 44.99 25.00 -63.28
C THR A 128 44.33 25.18 -61.91
N ALA A 129 43.23 25.92 -61.84
CA ALA A 129 42.47 26.08 -60.60
C ALA A 129 41.83 24.76 -60.18
N LEU A 130 41.25 24.01 -61.12
CA LEU A 130 40.68 22.69 -60.85
C LEU A 130 41.75 21.71 -60.35
N ALA A 131 42.93 21.71 -60.95
CA ALA A 131 44.06 20.91 -60.48
C ALA A 131 44.47 21.30 -59.06
N ALA A 132 44.62 22.61 -58.82
CA ALA A 132 45.01 23.14 -57.51
C ALA A 132 43.97 22.80 -56.43
N VAL A 133 42.68 22.93 -56.75
CA VAL A 133 41.57 22.57 -55.86
C VAL A 133 41.56 21.06 -55.59
N ALA A 134 41.71 20.21 -56.61
CA ALA A 134 41.73 18.76 -56.42
C ALA A 134 42.91 18.31 -55.53
N VAL A 135 44.10 18.87 -55.75
CA VAL A 135 45.27 18.62 -54.89
C VAL A 135 45.04 19.17 -53.49
N MET A 136 44.46 20.37 -53.34
CA MET A 136 44.15 20.97 -52.05
C MET A 136 43.13 20.16 -51.27
N ILE A 137 42.11 19.60 -51.93
CA ILE A 137 41.14 18.69 -51.30
C ILE A 137 41.86 17.42 -50.84
N LEU A 138 42.69 16.80 -51.68
CA LEU A 138 43.39 15.57 -51.32
C LEU A 138 44.33 15.79 -50.12
N VAL A 139 45.13 16.85 -50.14
CA VAL A 139 46.02 17.22 -49.03
C VAL A 139 45.23 17.62 -47.79
N GLY A 140 44.15 18.39 -47.98
CA GLY A 140 43.26 18.81 -46.90
C GLY A 140 42.57 17.63 -46.23
N LEU A 141 42.15 16.63 -47.00
CA LEU A 141 41.54 15.40 -46.47
C LEU A 141 42.58 14.53 -45.76
N ALA A 142 43.81 14.48 -46.26
CA ALA A 142 44.92 13.79 -45.59
C ALA A 142 45.35 14.46 -44.26
N ALA A 143 45.24 15.79 -44.14
CA ALA A 143 45.66 16.53 -42.96
C ALA A 143 44.52 16.76 -41.94
N PHE A 144 43.33 17.10 -42.44
CA PHE A 144 42.19 17.60 -41.66
C PHE A 144 40.89 16.84 -41.94
N GLY A 145 40.92 15.73 -42.69
CA GLY A 145 39.72 14.95 -42.99
C GLY A 145 39.03 14.40 -41.73
N PRO A 146 37.71 14.16 -41.80
CA PRO A 146 36.96 13.59 -40.69
C PRO A 146 37.23 12.09 -40.53
N GLY A 147 37.41 11.62 -39.30
CA GLY A 147 37.48 10.21 -38.94
C GLY A 147 38.35 9.34 -39.86
N ASN A 148 37.78 8.23 -40.33
CA ASN A 148 38.46 7.21 -41.12
C ASN A 148 38.94 7.71 -42.51
N TRP A 149 38.39 8.80 -43.04
CA TRP A 149 38.79 9.36 -44.33
C TRP A 149 40.21 9.92 -44.32
N ARG A 150 40.58 10.61 -43.23
CA ARG A 150 41.93 11.16 -43.04
C ARG A 150 42.98 10.06 -43.00
N TYR A 151 42.71 9.05 -42.18
CA TYR A 151 43.59 7.90 -42.02
C TYR A 151 43.71 7.10 -43.31
N GLY A 152 42.59 6.89 -44.03
CA GLY A 152 42.59 6.18 -45.31
C GLY A 152 43.42 6.84 -46.39
N VAL A 153 43.31 8.16 -46.58
CA VAL A 153 44.13 8.86 -47.59
C VAL A 153 45.61 8.84 -47.23
N ARG A 154 45.93 9.07 -45.94
CA ARG A 154 47.32 8.98 -45.45
C ARG A 154 47.88 7.57 -45.64
N HIS A 155 47.09 6.55 -45.32
CA HIS A 155 47.50 5.16 -45.49
C HIS A 155 47.70 4.81 -46.97
N LEU A 156 46.79 5.22 -47.86
CA LEU A 156 46.89 4.91 -49.29
C LEU A 156 48.16 5.49 -49.93
N TRP A 157 48.47 6.77 -49.66
CA TRP A 157 49.60 7.47 -50.30
C TRP A 157 50.94 7.38 -49.55
N ALA A 158 50.91 7.33 -48.23
CA ALA A 158 52.10 7.42 -47.39
C ALA A 158 52.36 6.17 -46.55
N GLY A 159 51.43 5.20 -46.50
CA GLY A 159 51.58 3.97 -45.73
C GLY A 159 52.62 2.97 -46.28
N TRP A 160 53.40 3.35 -47.30
CA TRP A 160 54.61 2.63 -47.72
C TRP A 160 55.88 3.22 -47.08
N ALA A 161 55.81 4.45 -46.58
CA ALA A 161 56.93 5.19 -46.00
C ALA A 161 56.74 5.46 -44.49
N LEU A 162 55.49 5.57 -44.04
CA LEU A 162 55.11 5.80 -42.65
C LEU A 162 54.46 4.55 -42.06
N THR A 163 54.86 4.19 -40.84
CA THR A 163 54.14 3.22 -40.01
C THR A 163 52.98 3.90 -39.28
N ASP A 164 52.01 3.14 -38.79
CA ASP A 164 50.90 3.61 -37.93
C ASP A 164 50.02 4.71 -38.53
N THR A 165 49.81 4.62 -39.84
CA THR A 165 48.96 5.59 -40.55
C THR A 165 47.47 5.42 -40.27
N LEU A 166 47.06 4.24 -39.80
CA LEU A 166 45.69 3.88 -39.43
C LEU A 166 45.51 3.92 -37.91
N PRO A 167 44.31 4.24 -37.40
CA PRO A 167 43.98 4.04 -36.00
C PRO A 167 43.96 2.53 -35.67
N PRO A 168 44.07 2.14 -34.39
CA PRO A 168 43.87 0.74 -34.01
C PRO A 168 42.48 0.29 -34.47
N GLN A 169 42.45 -0.81 -35.24
CA GLN A 169 41.22 -1.41 -35.72
C GLN A 169 40.83 -2.53 -34.78
N ARG A 170 39.71 -2.34 -34.07
CA ARG A 170 39.20 -3.34 -33.12
C ARG A 170 37.70 -3.30 -33.05
N ILE A 171 37.12 -4.39 -32.58
CA ILE A 171 35.70 -4.50 -32.29
C ILE A 171 35.57 -4.54 -30.77
N VAL A 172 34.84 -3.57 -30.22
CA VAL A 172 34.53 -3.50 -28.79
C VAL A 172 33.16 -4.12 -28.60
N VAL A 173 33.07 -5.11 -27.71
CA VAL A 173 31.82 -5.82 -27.42
C VAL A 173 31.43 -5.58 -25.97
N ALA A 174 30.16 -5.25 -25.73
CA ALA A 174 29.56 -5.09 -24.42
C ALA A 174 28.42 -6.10 -24.24
N PRO A 175 28.24 -6.71 -23.05
CA PRO A 175 29.01 -6.53 -21.81
C PRO A 175 30.37 -7.27 -21.78
N GLY A 176 30.67 -8.15 -22.75
CA GLY A 176 31.89 -8.97 -22.74
C GLY A 176 31.71 -10.26 -21.93
N ASP A 177 32.54 -10.48 -20.92
CA ASP A 177 32.41 -11.62 -19.99
C ASP A 177 31.22 -11.41 -19.05
N LYS A 178 30.30 -12.38 -18.96
CA LYS A 178 29.10 -12.23 -18.13
C LYS A 178 28.61 -13.58 -17.58
N ALA A 179 28.07 -13.56 -16.36
CA ALA A 179 27.28 -14.67 -15.84
C ALA A 179 25.80 -14.46 -16.17
N VAL A 180 25.14 -15.51 -16.67
CA VAL A 180 23.72 -15.50 -17.04
C VAL A 180 23.04 -16.65 -16.32
N ARG A 181 21.79 -16.45 -15.90
CA ARG A 181 20.99 -17.50 -15.27
C ARG A 181 20.70 -18.60 -16.28
N ARG A 182 20.59 -19.86 -15.84
CA ARG A 182 20.20 -20.96 -16.73
C ARG A 182 18.85 -20.67 -17.40
N GLY A 183 18.85 -20.69 -18.73
CA GLY A 183 17.69 -20.38 -19.56
C GLY A 183 17.43 -18.88 -19.76
N GLY A 184 18.28 -18.00 -19.21
CA GLY A 184 18.21 -16.56 -19.44
C GLY A 184 18.79 -16.15 -20.79
N ASP A 185 18.50 -14.91 -21.15
CA ASP A 185 18.93 -14.30 -22.42
C ASP A 185 20.14 -13.37 -22.18
N LEU A 186 20.99 -13.25 -23.19
CA LEU A 186 22.11 -12.30 -23.20
C LEU A 186 22.08 -11.44 -24.45
N ALA A 187 21.74 -10.17 -24.28
CA ALA A 187 21.94 -9.16 -25.31
C ALA A 187 23.42 -8.73 -25.32
N ILE A 188 24.01 -8.72 -26.50
CA ILE A 188 25.36 -8.21 -26.75
C ILE A 188 25.28 -7.11 -27.80
N SER A 189 26.11 -6.07 -27.64
CA SER A 189 26.33 -5.07 -28.67
C SER A 189 27.80 -5.00 -29.05
N ALA A 190 28.08 -4.70 -30.31
CA ALA A 190 29.42 -4.64 -30.87
C ALA A 190 29.60 -3.36 -31.71
N VAL A 191 30.67 -2.62 -31.42
CA VAL A 191 31.02 -1.37 -32.11
C VAL A 191 32.39 -1.51 -32.75
N ALA A 192 32.49 -1.13 -34.03
CA ALA A 192 33.74 -1.16 -34.78
C ALA A 192 34.51 0.18 -34.64
N GLU A 193 35.70 0.14 -34.05
CA GLU A 193 36.56 1.33 -33.95
C GLU A 193 37.58 1.36 -35.10
N GLY A 194 37.65 2.49 -35.83
CA GLY A 194 38.64 2.72 -36.88
C GLY A 194 38.23 2.20 -38.28
N PHE A 195 37.02 1.68 -38.43
CA PHE A 195 36.39 1.24 -39.69
C PHE A 195 34.85 1.22 -39.54
N ASP A 196 34.10 1.12 -40.64
CA ASP A 196 32.61 1.10 -40.64
C ASP A 196 32.13 -0.08 -41.51
N PRO A 197 32.03 -1.29 -40.92
CA PRO A 197 31.64 -2.49 -41.64
C PRO A 197 30.16 -2.46 -42.04
N VAL A 198 29.80 -3.21 -43.08
CA VAL A 198 28.39 -3.32 -43.54
C VAL A 198 27.62 -4.36 -42.73
N ALA A 199 28.31 -5.42 -42.29
CA ALA A 199 27.76 -6.53 -41.54
C ALA A 199 28.79 -7.02 -40.51
N ALA A 200 28.29 -7.61 -39.44
CA ALA A 200 29.05 -8.31 -38.43
C ALA A 200 28.38 -9.65 -38.14
N ASP A 201 29.18 -10.67 -37.85
CA ASP A 201 28.71 -11.98 -37.45
C ASP A 201 29.23 -12.28 -36.04
N VAL A 202 28.35 -12.82 -35.20
CA VAL A 202 28.76 -13.40 -33.91
C VAL A 202 29.07 -14.87 -34.12
N PHE A 203 30.15 -15.32 -33.51
CA PHE A 203 30.54 -16.73 -33.44
C PHE A 203 30.44 -17.17 -31.98
N ALA A 204 29.77 -18.29 -31.75
CA ALA A 204 29.63 -18.88 -30.42
C ALA A 204 30.07 -20.35 -30.43
N PHE A 205 30.72 -20.74 -29.34
CA PHE A 205 31.15 -22.10 -29.05
C PHE A 205 30.48 -22.53 -27.76
N PHE A 206 29.45 -23.36 -27.87
CA PHE A 206 28.72 -23.89 -26.73
C PHE A 206 29.50 -25.03 -26.08
N ASP A 207 29.49 -25.12 -24.76
CA ASP A 207 30.12 -26.22 -24.06
C ASP A 207 29.46 -27.56 -24.43
N GLY A 208 30.25 -28.54 -24.88
CA GLY A 208 29.76 -29.80 -25.45
C GLY A 208 29.50 -29.78 -26.97
N SER A 209 29.72 -28.66 -27.66
CA SER A 209 29.72 -28.60 -29.13
C SER A 209 31.11 -28.91 -29.72
N ASP A 210 31.15 -29.45 -30.95
CA ASP A 210 32.40 -29.75 -31.66
C ASP A 210 32.86 -28.61 -32.60
N ALA A 211 32.04 -27.57 -32.78
CA ALA A 211 32.28 -26.52 -33.76
C ALA A 211 31.74 -25.16 -33.30
N TRP A 212 32.33 -24.10 -33.83
CA TRP A 212 31.79 -22.75 -33.71
C TRP A 212 30.56 -22.60 -34.60
N GLU A 213 29.49 -22.07 -34.03
CA GLU A 213 28.29 -21.66 -34.74
C GLU A 213 28.32 -20.16 -35.00
N SER A 214 27.74 -19.70 -36.10
CA SER A 214 27.75 -18.29 -36.49
C SER A 214 26.35 -17.79 -36.80
N ALA A 215 26.06 -16.55 -36.39
CA ALA A 215 24.83 -15.86 -36.75
C ALA A 215 25.11 -14.40 -37.13
N PRO A 216 24.37 -13.84 -38.09
CA PRO A 216 24.48 -12.43 -38.43
C PRO A 216 23.92 -11.56 -37.30
N MET A 217 24.60 -10.45 -37.01
CA MET A 217 24.13 -9.43 -36.08
C MET A 217 23.23 -8.42 -36.79
N GLU A 218 22.26 -7.87 -36.06
CA GLU A 218 21.40 -6.80 -36.56
C GLU A 218 22.11 -5.46 -36.43
N ARG A 219 22.04 -4.63 -37.46
CA ARG A 219 22.64 -3.28 -37.43
C ARG A 219 21.58 -2.27 -37.02
N LEU A 220 21.78 -1.61 -35.88
CA LEU A 220 20.96 -0.49 -35.42
C LEU A 220 21.44 0.84 -36.03
N ASP A 221 20.68 1.91 -35.85
CA ASP A 221 20.99 3.24 -36.40
C ASP A 221 22.38 3.74 -35.96
N GLY A 222 23.42 3.47 -36.77
CA GLY A 222 24.80 3.90 -36.49
C GLY A 222 25.89 2.87 -36.83
N GLU A 223 26.91 2.81 -35.96
CA GLU A 223 28.10 1.94 -36.02
C GLU A 223 27.99 0.73 -35.06
N GLU A 224 26.80 0.49 -34.50
CA GLU A 224 26.53 -0.55 -33.49
C GLU A 224 25.76 -1.75 -34.09
N PHE A 225 26.16 -2.94 -33.67
CA PHE A 225 25.58 -4.22 -34.06
C PHE A 225 25.10 -4.97 -32.84
N ASP A 226 23.85 -5.42 -32.86
CA ASP A 226 23.21 -6.10 -31.74
C ASP A 226 22.92 -7.56 -32.07
N PHE A 227 23.01 -8.39 -31.04
CA PHE A 227 22.61 -9.79 -31.09
C PHE A 227 22.13 -10.27 -29.71
N VAL A 228 21.13 -11.14 -29.69
CA VAL A 228 20.62 -11.73 -28.45
C VAL A 228 20.78 -13.24 -28.51
N PHE A 229 21.52 -13.79 -27.54
CA PHE A 229 21.52 -15.21 -27.24
C PHE A 229 20.29 -15.53 -26.40
N PHE A 230 19.35 -16.30 -26.96
CA PHE A 230 18.14 -16.71 -26.27
C PHE A 230 18.33 -18.03 -25.52
N GLY A 231 17.81 -18.12 -24.30
CA GLY A 231 17.65 -19.36 -23.57
C GLY A 231 18.96 -20.12 -23.30
N ILE A 232 20.01 -19.44 -22.83
CA ILE A 232 21.34 -20.03 -22.64
C ILE A 232 21.30 -21.10 -21.53
N ARG A 233 21.50 -22.38 -21.88
CA ARG A 233 21.45 -23.49 -20.90
C ARG A 233 22.81 -24.01 -20.45
N GLN A 234 23.85 -23.75 -21.23
CA GLN A 234 25.21 -24.23 -21.01
C GLN A 234 26.19 -23.07 -21.18
N PRO A 235 27.33 -23.07 -20.49
CA PRO A 235 28.38 -22.07 -20.71
C PRO A 235 28.77 -22.01 -22.19
N LEU A 236 29.13 -20.82 -22.66
CA LEU A 236 29.59 -20.63 -24.03
C LEU A 236 30.72 -19.62 -24.10
N ARG A 237 31.51 -19.69 -25.16
CA ARG A 237 32.49 -18.65 -25.51
C ARG A 237 32.07 -18.01 -26.81
N TYR A 238 32.21 -16.70 -26.94
CA TYR A 238 31.81 -16.00 -28.15
C TYR A 238 32.81 -14.92 -28.55
N TYR A 239 32.79 -14.57 -29.84
CA TYR A 239 33.51 -13.43 -30.39
C TYR A 239 32.74 -12.89 -31.60
N VAL A 240 33.01 -11.64 -31.96
CA VAL A 240 32.39 -10.97 -33.11
C VAL A 240 33.43 -10.76 -34.20
N VAL A 241 33.02 -10.96 -35.45
CA VAL A 241 33.83 -10.71 -36.64
C VAL A 241 33.13 -9.71 -37.54
N ALA A 242 33.87 -8.69 -37.96
CA ALA A 242 33.40 -7.73 -38.96
C ALA A 242 34.56 -7.33 -39.87
N ALA A 243 34.35 -7.35 -41.19
CA ALA A 243 35.35 -6.98 -42.18
C ALA A 243 36.74 -7.68 -42.02
N GLY A 244 36.75 -8.93 -41.52
CA GLY A 244 37.98 -9.71 -41.28
C GLY A 244 38.71 -9.37 -39.98
N VAL A 245 38.22 -8.41 -39.19
CA VAL A 245 38.71 -8.11 -37.84
C VAL A 245 37.92 -8.96 -36.84
N ARG A 246 38.62 -9.57 -35.88
CA ARG A 246 38.04 -10.39 -34.81
C ARG A 246 38.15 -9.64 -33.46
N SER A 247 37.09 -9.63 -32.67
CA SER A 247 37.11 -9.13 -31.29
C SER A 247 37.94 -10.02 -30.36
N ALA A 248 38.07 -9.63 -29.08
CA ALA A 248 38.46 -10.58 -28.05
C ALA A 248 37.42 -11.72 -27.94
N GLU A 249 37.85 -12.85 -27.38
CA GLU A 249 36.97 -13.95 -27.02
C GLU A 249 36.45 -13.71 -25.61
N TYR A 250 35.15 -13.87 -25.43
CA TYR A 250 34.43 -13.63 -24.18
C TYR A 250 33.78 -14.90 -23.69
N ALA A 251 33.72 -15.09 -22.37
CA ALA A 251 33.11 -16.24 -21.73
C ALA A 251 31.77 -15.88 -21.08
N VAL A 252 30.76 -16.68 -21.36
CA VAL A 252 29.45 -16.62 -20.71
C VAL A 252 29.32 -17.81 -19.79
N ASN A 253 29.25 -17.55 -18.49
CA ASN A 253 29.04 -18.58 -17.48
C ASN A 253 27.55 -18.72 -17.20
N VAL A 254 27.08 -19.96 -17.07
CA VAL A 254 25.69 -20.24 -16.69
C VAL A 254 25.64 -20.56 -15.20
N VAL A 255 24.86 -19.77 -14.47
CA VAL A 255 24.68 -19.92 -13.02
C VAL A 255 23.25 -20.39 -12.74
N ASP A 256 23.12 -21.32 -11.81
CA ASP A 256 21.82 -21.73 -11.28
C ASP A 256 21.46 -20.84 -10.10
N LEU A 257 20.23 -20.33 -10.08
CA LEU A 257 19.71 -19.65 -8.90
C LEU A 257 19.49 -20.69 -7.80
N PRO A 258 19.80 -20.36 -6.53
CA PRO A 258 19.50 -21.24 -5.42
C PRO A 258 18.00 -21.55 -5.35
N LEU A 259 17.66 -22.81 -5.09
CA LEU A 259 16.28 -23.26 -4.97
C LEU A 259 15.85 -23.28 -3.50
N VAL A 260 14.70 -22.69 -3.20
CA VAL A 260 14.06 -22.82 -1.89
C VAL A 260 13.59 -24.26 -1.70
N ARG A 261 14.14 -24.92 -0.68
CA ARG A 261 13.83 -26.31 -0.31
C ARG A 261 12.75 -26.40 0.75
N ASN A 262 12.77 -25.46 1.68
CA ASN A 262 11.86 -25.43 2.81
C ASN A 262 11.67 -23.99 3.29
N ILE A 263 10.47 -23.70 3.77
CA ILE A 263 10.17 -22.49 4.53
C ILE A 263 9.63 -22.98 5.85
N LYS A 264 10.26 -22.60 6.95
CA LYS A 264 9.77 -22.91 8.29
C LYS A 264 9.27 -21.61 8.92
N LEU A 265 8.06 -21.64 9.47
CA LEU A 265 7.44 -20.52 10.14
C LEU A 265 7.38 -20.82 11.64
N THR A 266 7.86 -19.90 12.46
CA THR A 266 7.76 -19.98 13.92
C THR A 266 6.97 -18.78 14.42
N TYR A 267 5.80 -19.02 14.98
CA TYR A 267 4.87 -18.00 15.46
C TYR A 267 5.14 -17.69 16.92
N HIS A 268 5.48 -16.43 17.20
CA HIS A 268 5.58 -15.89 18.54
C HIS A 268 4.37 -15.00 18.81
N TYR A 269 3.34 -15.58 19.44
CA TYR A 269 2.11 -14.86 19.78
C TYR A 269 2.36 -13.80 20.84
N PRO A 270 1.58 -12.70 20.82
CA PRO A 270 1.62 -11.71 21.88
C PRO A 270 1.34 -12.33 23.26
N ASN A 271 2.01 -11.83 24.31
CA ASN A 271 1.91 -12.39 25.66
C ASN A 271 0.47 -12.47 26.22
N TRP A 272 -0.41 -11.55 25.83
CA TRP A 272 -1.79 -11.49 26.32
C TRP A 272 -2.65 -12.65 25.86
N THR A 273 -2.31 -13.27 24.73
CA THR A 273 -3.01 -14.44 24.17
C THR A 273 -2.79 -15.70 24.99
N GLN A 274 -1.72 -15.73 25.81
CA GLN A 274 -1.25 -16.90 26.57
C GLN A 274 -1.01 -18.15 25.71
N LEU A 275 -0.91 -18.01 24.38
CA LEU A 275 -0.63 -19.10 23.46
C LEU A 275 0.85 -19.49 23.51
N GLU A 276 1.12 -20.79 23.47
CA GLU A 276 2.47 -21.29 23.26
C GLU A 276 2.92 -21.02 21.82
N GLN A 277 4.24 -20.91 21.61
CA GLN A 277 4.80 -20.77 20.27
C GLN A 277 4.38 -21.94 19.37
N GLU A 278 4.01 -21.64 18.13
CA GLU A 278 3.67 -22.65 17.11
C GLU A 278 4.76 -22.70 16.03
N VAL A 279 5.02 -23.90 15.49
CA VAL A 279 6.00 -24.10 14.42
C VAL A 279 5.35 -24.85 13.28
N GLU A 280 5.36 -24.25 12.09
CA GLU A 280 4.89 -24.86 10.84
C GLU A 280 6.09 -25.16 9.93
N ASP A 281 6.26 -26.44 9.59
CA ASP A 281 7.40 -26.93 8.79
C ASP A 281 6.96 -28.13 7.91
N PRO A 282 6.80 -27.97 6.58
CA PRO A 282 6.95 -26.73 5.81
C PRO A 282 5.78 -25.77 6.02
N GLY A 283 6.07 -24.50 6.24
CA GLY A 283 5.11 -23.42 6.24
C GLY A 283 4.80 -22.90 4.84
N SER A 284 3.65 -22.24 4.71
CA SER A 284 3.17 -21.65 3.45
C SER A 284 2.56 -20.27 3.69
N ASP A 285 1.25 -20.18 3.87
CA ASP A 285 0.55 -18.93 4.19
C ASP A 285 0.66 -18.60 5.68
N ILE A 286 0.78 -17.33 6.01
CA ILE A 286 0.76 -16.85 7.40
C ILE A 286 -0.68 -16.55 7.81
N ARG A 287 -1.17 -17.21 8.85
CA ARG A 287 -2.46 -16.91 9.48
C ARG A 287 -2.24 -16.64 10.96
N ALA A 288 -2.33 -15.38 11.35
CA ALA A 288 -2.06 -14.98 12.72
C ALA A 288 -2.82 -13.70 13.06
N MET A 289 -2.93 -13.42 14.35
CA MET A 289 -3.51 -12.19 14.86
C MET A 289 -2.53 -11.02 14.81
N GLU A 290 -3.07 -9.82 14.94
CA GLU A 290 -2.28 -8.59 14.95
C GLU A 290 -1.23 -8.60 16.08
N GLY A 291 -0.01 -8.21 15.74
CA GLY A 291 1.13 -8.15 16.66
C GLY A 291 1.88 -9.48 16.83
N THR A 292 1.47 -10.55 16.13
CA THR A 292 2.25 -11.81 16.12
C THR A 292 3.56 -11.62 15.36
N ASP A 293 4.67 -11.97 15.99
CA ASP A 293 5.98 -11.97 15.34
C ASP A 293 6.25 -13.37 14.75
N VAL A 294 6.29 -13.46 13.42
CA VAL A 294 6.56 -14.70 12.70
C VAL A 294 8.02 -14.71 12.26
N LEU A 295 8.81 -15.68 12.75
CA LEU A 295 10.16 -15.94 12.29
C LEU A 295 10.11 -16.90 11.10
N LEU A 296 10.59 -16.44 9.95
CA LEU A 296 10.69 -17.22 8.71
C LEU A 296 12.13 -17.71 8.55
N ASP A 297 12.32 -19.03 8.56
CA ASP A 297 13.60 -19.68 8.25
C ASP A 297 13.50 -20.36 6.87
N ILE A 298 14.19 -19.80 5.89
CA ILE A 298 14.17 -20.26 4.50
C ILE A 298 15.42 -21.07 4.23
N THR A 299 15.24 -22.36 4.01
CA THR A 299 16.34 -23.27 3.65
C THR A 299 16.46 -23.40 2.15
N THR A 300 17.66 -23.18 1.62
CA THR A 300 17.99 -23.26 0.20
C THR A 300 19.04 -24.34 -0.06
N ASP A 301 19.18 -24.80 -1.31
CA ASP A 301 20.25 -25.77 -1.64
C ASP A 301 21.64 -25.14 -1.76
N GLN A 302 21.72 -23.82 -1.94
CA GLN A 302 22.95 -23.04 -1.97
C GLN A 302 22.75 -21.73 -1.22
N SER A 303 23.80 -21.21 -0.59
CA SER A 303 23.74 -19.92 0.11
C SER A 303 23.30 -18.79 -0.82
N LEU A 304 22.37 -17.95 -0.36
CA LEU A 304 21.83 -16.83 -1.14
C LEU A 304 22.80 -15.65 -1.26
N GLY A 305 23.80 -15.53 -0.36
CA GLY A 305 24.70 -14.38 -0.28
C GLY A 305 24.01 -13.12 0.24
N GLU A 306 22.96 -12.67 -0.46
CA GLU A 306 22.06 -11.59 -0.07
C GLU A 306 20.60 -12.02 -0.34
N ALA A 307 19.71 -11.76 0.62
CA ALA A 307 18.31 -12.18 0.54
C ALA A 307 17.40 -11.16 1.20
N GLU A 308 16.22 -11.00 0.63
CA GLU A 308 15.16 -10.11 1.11
C GLU A 308 13.83 -10.85 1.13
N LEU A 309 13.07 -10.62 2.20
CA LEU A 309 11.66 -10.96 2.28
C LEU A 309 10.87 -9.73 1.84
N ILE A 310 10.14 -9.83 0.73
CA ILE A 310 9.28 -8.75 0.27
C ILE A 310 7.90 -8.97 0.87
N VAL A 311 7.38 -7.99 1.63
CA VAL A 311 6.07 -8.05 2.28
C VAL A 311 5.27 -6.82 1.87
N ASN A 312 4.14 -7.02 1.19
CA ASN A 312 3.30 -5.93 0.68
C ASN A 312 4.08 -4.87 -0.13
N GLY A 313 5.09 -5.31 -0.88
CA GLY A 313 5.98 -4.45 -1.67
C GLY A 313 7.12 -3.80 -0.89
N GLN A 314 7.21 -3.97 0.43
CA GLN A 314 8.33 -3.48 1.24
C GLN A 314 9.38 -4.59 1.44
N ALA A 315 10.66 -4.26 1.21
CA ALA A 315 11.75 -5.19 1.40
C ALA A 315 12.22 -5.24 2.86
N LEU A 316 12.41 -6.46 3.37
CA LEU A 316 12.97 -6.76 4.68
C LEU A 316 14.24 -7.61 4.49
N THR A 317 15.40 -7.07 4.88
CA THR A 317 16.67 -7.78 4.77
C THR A 317 16.70 -9.02 5.66
N MET A 318 17.17 -10.13 5.10
CA MET A 318 17.30 -11.40 5.83
C MET A 318 18.71 -11.59 6.39
N SER A 319 18.81 -12.22 7.57
CA SER A 319 20.08 -12.69 8.11
C SER A 319 20.41 -14.05 7.52
N ILE A 320 21.64 -14.25 7.03
CA ILE A 320 22.03 -15.47 6.34
C ILE A 320 23.06 -16.23 7.18
N ASP A 321 22.78 -17.50 7.47
CA ASP A 321 23.72 -18.45 8.07
C ASP A 321 23.81 -19.72 7.21
N GLY A 322 24.88 -19.81 6.43
CA GLY A 322 25.07 -20.89 5.46
C GLY A 322 23.96 -20.92 4.41
N ASN A 323 23.13 -21.94 4.45
CA ASN A 323 22.01 -22.16 3.51
C ASN A 323 20.65 -21.75 4.07
N VAL A 324 20.60 -21.23 5.31
CA VAL A 324 19.39 -20.77 5.97
C VAL A 324 19.39 -19.25 5.98
N SER A 325 18.30 -18.65 5.51
CA SER A 325 18.06 -17.21 5.57
C SER A 325 16.87 -16.95 6.47
N SER A 326 17.03 -16.07 7.45
CA SER A 326 16.04 -15.83 8.50
C SER A 326 15.59 -14.37 8.52
N ALA A 327 14.29 -14.13 8.70
CA ALA A 327 13.71 -12.81 8.92
C ALA A 327 12.49 -12.88 9.83
N THR A 328 12.25 -11.82 10.61
CA THR A 328 11.08 -11.72 11.49
C THR A 328 10.08 -10.73 10.91
N LEU A 329 8.87 -11.19 10.66
CA LEU A 329 7.74 -10.39 10.17
C LEU A 329 6.72 -10.22 11.31
N GLN A 330 6.42 -8.98 11.66
CA GLN A 330 5.29 -8.67 12.54
C GLN A 330 4.01 -8.55 11.71
N VAL A 331 3.01 -9.37 12.04
CA VAL A 331 1.70 -9.37 11.35
C VAL A 331 0.89 -8.17 11.83
N SER A 332 0.53 -7.26 10.93
CA SER A 332 -0.25 -6.05 11.23
C SER A 332 -1.49 -5.87 10.36
N GLN A 333 -1.50 -6.46 9.18
CA GLN A 333 -2.60 -6.36 8.22
C GLN A 333 -2.55 -7.54 7.24
N ASP A 334 -3.67 -7.77 6.55
CA ASP A 334 -3.75 -8.69 5.42
C ASP A 334 -2.75 -8.30 4.32
N GLY A 335 -2.24 -9.29 3.60
CA GLY A 335 -1.21 -9.04 2.60
C GLY A 335 -0.64 -10.26 1.92
N GLU A 336 0.51 -10.06 1.29
CA GLU A 336 1.29 -11.11 0.65
C GLU A 336 2.79 -10.95 0.90
N TYR A 337 3.52 -12.05 0.84
CA TYR A 337 4.97 -12.05 0.89
C TYR A 337 5.60 -13.06 -0.08
N PHE A 338 6.83 -12.76 -0.50
CA PHE A 338 7.66 -13.70 -1.25
C PHE A 338 9.13 -13.48 -0.96
N VAL A 339 9.93 -14.49 -1.29
CA VAL A 339 11.38 -14.49 -1.07
C VAL A 339 12.09 -13.99 -2.33
N SER A 340 13.02 -13.06 -2.14
CA SER A 340 13.87 -12.52 -3.19
C SER A 340 15.35 -12.65 -2.82
N THR A 341 16.20 -12.76 -3.83
CA THR A 341 17.67 -12.66 -3.72
C THR A 341 18.18 -11.66 -4.75
N PHE A 342 19.49 -11.46 -4.84
CA PHE A 342 20.10 -10.60 -5.85
C PHE A 342 20.98 -11.41 -6.80
N PHE A 343 20.92 -11.08 -8.09
CA PHE A 343 21.83 -11.62 -9.08
C PHE A 343 22.30 -10.50 -9.99
N ASP A 344 23.62 -10.28 -10.04
CA ASP A 344 24.25 -9.17 -10.78
C ASP A 344 23.73 -7.78 -10.33
N GLY A 345 23.32 -7.66 -9.06
CA GLY A 345 22.75 -6.45 -8.47
C GLY A 345 21.24 -6.26 -8.69
N ASP A 346 20.61 -7.10 -9.51
CA ASP A 346 19.17 -7.04 -9.76
C ASP A 346 18.41 -7.98 -8.81
N PRO A 347 17.27 -7.55 -8.23
CA PRO A 347 16.45 -8.41 -7.38
C PRO A 347 15.79 -9.53 -8.19
N VAL A 348 15.69 -10.69 -7.57
CA VAL A 348 15.27 -11.96 -8.16
C VAL A 348 14.34 -12.67 -7.24
N ARG A 349 13.10 -12.79 -7.68
CA ARG A 349 12.11 -13.60 -7.00
C ARG A 349 12.46 -15.09 -7.06
N LEU A 350 12.43 -15.75 -5.90
CA LEU A 350 12.72 -17.18 -5.73
C LEU A 350 11.47 -18.03 -5.47
N THR A 351 10.40 -17.46 -4.93
CA THR A 351 9.15 -18.16 -4.59
C THR A 351 7.92 -17.54 -5.25
N ASP A 352 6.78 -18.23 -5.17
CA ASP A 352 5.47 -17.63 -5.42
C ASP A 352 5.05 -16.70 -4.26
N ASP A 353 3.88 -16.06 -4.40
CA ASP A 353 3.29 -15.22 -3.36
C ASP A 353 2.58 -16.09 -2.33
N TYR A 354 2.91 -15.87 -1.07
CA TYR A 354 2.24 -16.47 0.09
C TYR A 354 1.34 -15.42 0.74
N LEU A 355 0.18 -15.85 1.23
CA LEU A 355 -0.80 -14.93 1.81
C LEU A 355 -0.54 -14.69 3.30
N ILE A 356 -0.83 -13.47 3.74
CA ILE A 356 -0.90 -13.08 5.14
C ILE A 356 -2.37 -12.79 5.43
N THR A 357 -2.98 -13.56 6.33
CA THR A 357 -4.37 -13.39 6.76
C THR A 357 -4.43 -13.06 8.24
N LEU A 358 -5.06 -11.94 8.58
CA LEU A 358 -5.29 -11.51 9.93
C LEU A 358 -6.44 -12.31 10.54
N ILE A 359 -6.19 -12.93 11.69
CA ILE A 359 -7.24 -13.54 12.51
C ILE A 359 -7.80 -12.43 13.41
N PRO A 360 -9.07 -12.03 13.28
CA PRO A 360 -9.66 -10.99 14.11
C PRO A 360 -9.87 -11.48 15.54
N ASP A 361 -9.70 -10.55 16.48
CA ASP A 361 -10.01 -10.71 17.90
C ASP A 361 -11.51 -10.46 18.14
N ASN A 362 -12.23 -11.46 18.65
CA ASN A 362 -13.68 -11.37 18.79
C ASN A 362 -14.06 -10.77 20.15
N LYS A 363 -15.22 -10.11 20.23
CA LYS A 363 -15.73 -9.64 21.53
C LYS A 363 -16.10 -10.84 22.42
N PRO A 364 -15.90 -10.73 23.75
CA PRO A 364 -16.31 -11.77 24.68
C PRO A 364 -17.83 -11.93 24.69
N VAL A 365 -18.29 -13.16 24.94
CA VAL A 365 -19.71 -13.49 25.07
C VAL A 365 -20.04 -13.67 26.54
N VAL A 366 -20.96 -12.86 27.06
CA VAL A 366 -21.42 -12.92 28.45
C VAL A 366 -22.93 -13.14 28.52
N SER A 367 -23.37 -13.99 29.44
CA SER A 367 -24.79 -14.30 29.65
C SER A 367 -25.12 -14.53 31.12
N LEU A 368 -26.32 -14.12 31.53
CA LEU A 368 -26.85 -14.39 32.86
C LEU A 368 -27.66 -15.69 32.83
N VAL A 369 -27.15 -16.74 33.48
CA VAL A 369 -27.75 -18.09 33.51
C VAL A 369 -28.83 -18.23 34.58
N LYS A 370 -28.69 -17.55 35.72
CA LYS A 370 -29.72 -17.50 36.79
C LYS A 370 -29.77 -16.11 37.44
N PRO A 371 -30.97 -15.58 37.74
CA PRO A 371 -32.29 -16.12 37.44
C PRO A 371 -32.71 -16.04 35.94
N ALA A 372 -31.90 -15.47 35.06
CA ALA A 372 -32.14 -15.32 33.60
C ALA A 372 -33.44 -14.57 33.22
N ARG A 373 -34.10 -13.97 34.19
CA ARG A 373 -35.31 -13.15 34.07
C ARG A 373 -35.45 -12.33 35.34
N ASP A 374 -36.39 -11.40 35.31
CA ASP A 374 -36.78 -10.67 36.51
C ASP A 374 -37.24 -11.62 37.61
N TRP A 375 -36.79 -11.32 38.82
CA TRP A 375 -37.05 -12.12 40.00
C TRP A 375 -37.89 -11.30 40.99
N ARG A 376 -38.92 -11.92 41.54
CA ARG A 376 -39.73 -11.33 42.61
C ARG A 376 -39.38 -12.03 43.89
N ALA A 377 -38.77 -11.31 44.82
CA ALA A 377 -38.23 -11.86 46.06
C ALA A 377 -38.83 -11.19 47.29
N SER A 378 -38.82 -11.90 48.42
CA SER A 378 -39.06 -11.27 49.72
C SER A 378 -37.81 -10.52 50.21
N SER A 379 -37.96 -9.58 51.14
CA SER A 379 -36.84 -8.78 51.66
C SER A 379 -35.75 -9.58 52.41
N ILE A 380 -36.01 -10.86 52.72
CA ILE A 380 -35.08 -11.78 53.39
C ILE A 380 -34.67 -12.96 52.50
N GLU A 381 -35.03 -12.93 51.21
CA GLU A 381 -34.69 -14.00 50.27
C GLU A 381 -33.25 -13.86 49.77
N GLU A 382 -32.64 -14.98 49.41
CA GLU A 382 -31.31 -15.03 48.79
C GLU A 382 -31.47 -15.19 47.28
N VAL A 383 -30.97 -14.23 46.50
CA VAL A 383 -31.05 -14.29 45.04
C VAL A 383 -29.70 -14.70 44.47
N THR A 384 -29.65 -15.91 43.92
CA THR A 384 -28.46 -16.43 43.25
C THR A 384 -28.32 -15.86 41.83
N VAL A 385 -27.25 -15.12 41.60
CA VAL A 385 -26.83 -14.59 40.30
C VAL A 385 -25.76 -15.51 39.74
N ARG A 386 -26.06 -16.18 38.63
CA ARG A 386 -25.09 -17.04 37.94
C ARG A 386 -24.78 -16.49 36.57
N VAL A 387 -23.49 -16.34 36.29
CA VAL A 387 -22.95 -15.67 35.10
C VAL A 387 -22.07 -16.64 34.34
N GLU A 388 -22.25 -16.72 33.04
CA GLU A 388 -21.37 -17.44 32.12
C GLU A 388 -20.72 -16.47 31.16
N ALA A 389 -19.40 -16.49 31.08
CA ALA A 389 -18.61 -15.66 30.16
C ALA A 389 -17.61 -16.52 29.38
N ARG A 390 -17.41 -16.21 28.10
CA ARG A 390 -16.52 -16.93 27.19
C ARG A 390 -15.80 -15.96 26.26
N ASP A 391 -14.56 -16.29 25.94
CA ASP A 391 -13.74 -15.55 25.00
C ASP A 391 -12.88 -16.52 24.15
N ASP A 392 -12.26 -16.08 23.06
CA ASP A 392 -11.37 -16.90 22.23
C ASP A 392 -9.92 -16.94 22.76
N PHE A 393 -9.43 -15.85 23.36
CA PHE A 393 -8.05 -15.76 23.89
C PHE A 393 -7.99 -15.63 25.41
N GLY A 394 -9.01 -15.06 26.05
CA GLY A 394 -9.07 -14.94 27.51
C GLY A 394 -9.94 -13.78 27.98
N LEU A 395 -10.30 -13.78 29.25
CA LEU A 395 -11.05 -12.70 29.86
C LEU A 395 -10.17 -11.95 30.86
N ASP A 396 -10.04 -10.63 30.70
CA ASP A 396 -9.28 -9.77 31.62
C ASP A 396 -10.04 -9.52 32.92
N SER A 397 -11.36 -9.30 32.84
CA SER A 397 -12.19 -9.10 34.03
C SER A 397 -13.65 -9.42 33.80
N LEU A 398 -14.33 -9.85 34.87
CA LEU A 398 -15.76 -10.08 34.90
C LEU A 398 -16.33 -9.43 36.16
N LYS A 399 -17.34 -8.56 35.99
CA LYS A 399 -17.93 -7.78 37.07
C LYS A 399 -19.44 -7.89 37.10
N LEU A 400 -20.00 -8.09 38.28
CA LEU A 400 -21.42 -7.90 38.55
C LEU A 400 -21.63 -6.47 39.05
N HIS A 401 -22.43 -5.71 38.31
CA HIS A 401 -22.87 -4.37 38.67
C HIS A 401 -24.30 -4.45 39.20
N TYR A 402 -24.57 -3.83 40.35
CA TYR A 402 -25.93 -3.73 40.87
C TYR A 402 -26.19 -2.37 41.54
N SER A 403 -27.42 -1.89 41.46
CA SER A 403 -27.89 -0.68 42.14
C SER A 403 -29.22 -0.95 42.81
N VAL A 404 -29.44 -0.29 43.95
CA VAL A 404 -30.67 -0.36 44.73
C VAL A 404 -31.41 0.96 44.60
N ASN A 405 -32.65 0.93 44.10
CA ASN A 405 -33.55 2.08 44.01
C ASN A 405 -32.97 3.31 43.26
N GLY A 406 -32.08 3.10 42.26
CA GLY A 406 -31.40 4.21 41.57
C GLY A 406 -30.28 4.87 42.37
N GLY A 407 -29.79 4.20 43.42
CA GLY A 407 -28.65 4.63 44.23
C GLY A 407 -27.30 4.39 43.55
N GLU A 408 -26.23 4.56 44.33
CA GLU A 408 -24.85 4.37 43.86
C GLU A 408 -24.62 2.94 43.33
N LEU A 409 -23.99 2.85 42.15
CA LEU A 409 -23.65 1.58 41.51
C LEU A 409 -22.60 0.84 42.35
N GLN A 410 -22.91 -0.39 42.73
CA GLN A 410 -22.01 -1.28 43.46
C GLN A 410 -21.42 -2.32 42.49
N GLU A 411 -20.16 -2.68 42.70
CA GLU A 411 -19.45 -3.67 41.89
C GLU A 411 -19.05 -4.89 42.73
N ARG A 412 -19.10 -6.06 42.11
CA ARG A 412 -18.47 -7.30 42.60
C ARG A 412 -17.59 -7.86 41.50
N LEU A 413 -16.31 -8.09 41.80
CA LEU A 413 -15.36 -8.68 40.87
C LEU A 413 -15.35 -10.20 41.03
N PHE A 414 -15.34 -10.90 39.90
CA PHE A 414 -15.04 -12.33 39.85
C PHE A 414 -13.57 -12.53 39.49
N ASP A 415 -12.93 -13.54 40.09
CA ASP A 415 -11.58 -13.95 39.73
C ASP A 415 -11.65 -14.74 38.42
N VAL A 416 -10.96 -14.28 37.39
CA VAL A 416 -11.07 -14.82 36.03
C VAL A 416 -9.83 -15.63 35.66
N ASP A 417 -10.03 -16.87 35.20
CA ASP A 417 -8.95 -17.77 34.77
C ASP A 417 -9.31 -18.41 33.42
N GLY A 418 -8.54 -18.07 32.39
CA GLY A 418 -8.68 -18.60 31.03
C GLY A 418 -9.84 -17.99 30.22
N SER A 419 -10.26 -18.74 29.19
CA SER A 419 -11.22 -18.31 28.16
C SER A 419 -12.68 -18.69 28.47
N TYR A 420 -12.93 -19.38 29.59
CA TYR A 420 -14.28 -19.78 30.01
C TYR A 420 -14.46 -19.60 31.51
N MET A 421 -15.54 -18.94 31.90
CA MET A 421 -15.89 -18.74 33.30
C MET A 421 -17.38 -19.00 33.55
N LEU A 422 -17.66 -19.73 34.64
CA LEU A 422 -18.97 -19.80 35.26
C LEU A 422 -18.86 -19.30 36.70
N ALA A 423 -19.35 -18.09 36.95
CA ALA A 423 -19.32 -17.43 38.25
C ALA A 423 -20.71 -17.46 38.92
N GLU A 424 -20.73 -17.50 40.25
CA GLU A 424 -21.95 -17.51 41.05
C GLU A 424 -21.78 -16.57 42.24
N GLU A 425 -22.70 -15.61 42.38
CA GLU A 425 -22.79 -14.68 43.50
C GLU A 425 -24.17 -14.81 44.14
N ILE A 426 -24.23 -14.79 45.47
CA ILE A 426 -25.49 -14.80 46.22
C ILE A 426 -25.75 -13.40 46.75
N LEU A 427 -26.84 -12.78 46.31
CA LEU A 427 -27.30 -11.50 46.82
C LEU A 427 -28.19 -11.74 48.04
N TYR A 428 -27.65 -11.50 49.23
CA TYR A 428 -28.40 -11.53 50.49
C TYR A 428 -29.21 -10.24 50.63
N LEU A 429 -30.51 -10.31 50.35
CA LEU A 429 -31.38 -9.12 50.31
C LEU A 429 -31.49 -8.42 51.67
N GLU A 430 -31.36 -9.18 52.76
CA GLU A 430 -31.33 -8.63 54.12
C GLU A 430 -30.13 -7.71 54.35
N GLU A 431 -28.95 -8.06 53.82
CA GLU A 431 -27.72 -7.28 53.98
C GLU A 431 -27.74 -6.05 53.08
N ILE A 432 -28.22 -6.20 51.84
CA ILE A 432 -28.32 -5.10 50.86
C ILE A 432 -29.24 -3.99 51.37
N GLY A 433 -30.32 -4.34 52.06
CA GLY A 433 -31.25 -3.37 52.66
C GLY A 433 -30.61 -2.45 53.70
N THR A 434 -29.63 -2.94 54.44
CA THR A 434 -28.95 -2.17 55.50
C THR A 434 -27.99 -1.10 54.97
N LEU A 435 -27.61 -1.18 53.70
CA LEU A 435 -26.70 -0.26 53.03
C LEU A 435 -27.41 1.00 52.48
N VAL A 436 -28.75 1.03 52.51
CA VAL A 436 -29.56 2.16 52.06
C VAL A 436 -29.83 3.08 53.25
N PRO A 437 -29.31 4.33 53.29
CA PRO A 437 -29.69 5.28 54.33
C PRO A 437 -31.19 5.58 54.23
N PRO A 438 -31.94 5.62 55.34
CA PRO A 438 -33.35 5.96 55.29
C PRO A 438 -33.49 7.35 54.67
N GLY A 439 -34.33 7.47 53.64
CA GLY A 439 -34.73 8.75 53.07
C GLY A 439 -35.26 9.70 54.16
N PRO A 440 -35.33 11.02 53.89
CA PRO A 440 -35.54 12.00 54.94
C PRO A 440 -36.86 11.76 55.68
N VAL A 441 -36.73 11.44 56.97
CA VAL A 441 -37.84 11.39 57.93
C VAL A 441 -38.35 12.83 58.11
N ILE A 442 -39.60 13.08 57.74
CA ILE A 442 -40.25 14.38 57.94
C ILE A 442 -40.46 14.57 59.45
N ASN A 443 -39.56 15.33 60.07
CA ASN A 443 -39.72 15.76 61.46
C ASN A 443 -40.42 17.12 61.46
N VAL A 444 -41.71 17.15 61.81
CA VAL A 444 -42.46 18.39 61.97
C VAL A 444 -42.10 19.00 63.32
N GLY A 445 -41.19 19.98 63.33
CA GLY A 445 -41.14 20.97 64.42
C GLY A 445 -39.76 21.47 64.86
N ARG A 446 -39.45 22.68 64.36
CA ARG A 446 -38.85 23.81 65.10
C ARG A 446 -37.38 23.72 65.57
N GLY A 447 -36.51 24.34 64.77
CA GLY A 447 -35.66 25.46 65.23
C GLY A 447 -34.20 25.20 65.59
N PHE A 448 -33.32 25.96 64.92
CA PHE A 448 -31.94 26.38 65.24
C PHE A 448 -30.75 25.64 64.59
N SER A 449 -29.88 26.48 64.03
CA SER A 449 -28.63 26.26 63.30
C SER A 449 -27.43 25.86 64.18
N PHE A 450 -26.45 25.12 63.65
CA PHE A 450 -25.16 25.62 63.11
C PHE A 450 -24.18 24.48 62.74
N SER A 451 -23.20 24.88 61.92
CA SER A 451 -22.06 24.22 61.24
C SER A 451 -21.22 23.17 61.99
N GLY A 452 -20.66 22.20 61.27
CA GLY A 452 -19.61 21.28 61.74
C GLY A 452 -18.21 21.93 61.81
N PRO A 453 -17.09 21.18 61.72
CA PRO A 453 -16.82 19.77 62.05
C PRO A 453 -15.71 19.64 63.13
N THR A 454 -15.62 18.51 63.84
CA THR A 454 -14.35 18.10 64.49
C THR A 454 -14.22 16.57 64.54
N ILE A 455 -13.17 16.11 63.87
CA ILE A 455 -12.47 14.85 64.10
C ILE A 455 -11.64 15.07 65.39
N ASP A 456 -11.73 14.17 66.38
CA ASP A 456 -10.59 13.90 67.27
C ASP A 456 -10.68 12.52 67.93
N PHE A 457 -9.65 11.72 67.63
CA PHE A 457 -8.92 10.75 68.44
C PHE A 457 -9.44 10.39 69.85
N LEU A 458 -9.51 9.08 70.17
CA LEU A 458 -8.55 8.45 71.11
C LEU A 458 -8.77 6.94 71.33
N GLN A 459 -7.62 6.29 71.51
CA GLN A 459 -7.36 4.89 71.83
C GLN A 459 -7.85 4.46 73.22
N GLY A 460 -8.07 3.14 73.38
CA GLY A 460 -7.27 2.37 74.33
C GLY A 460 -7.95 1.79 75.58
N ASN A 461 -8.06 0.45 75.55
CA ASN A 461 -7.92 -0.51 76.66
C ASN A 461 -9.02 -0.72 77.71
N ASN A 462 -9.53 -1.96 77.68
CA ASN A 462 -9.70 -2.95 78.76
C ASN A 462 -9.99 -2.46 80.19
N THR A 463 -11.09 -2.96 80.77
CA THR A 463 -11.08 -3.90 81.92
C THR A 463 -12.47 -4.50 82.16
N ASP A 464 -12.46 -5.75 82.61
CA ASP A 464 -13.59 -6.55 83.06
C ASP A 464 -14.36 -5.94 84.24
N GLU A 465 -15.69 -6.10 84.26
CA GLU A 465 -16.48 -6.35 85.48
C GLU A 465 -17.90 -6.84 85.08
N ALA A 466 -18.35 -7.92 85.72
CA ALA A 466 -19.69 -8.46 85.62
C ALA A 466 -20.42 -8.19 86.94
N ASP A 467 -21.58 -7.53 86.91
CA ASP A 467 -22.75 -7.95 87.71
C ASP A 467 -24.04 -7.26 87.22
N ASP A 468 -25.13 -8.00 87.39
CA ASP A 468 -26.52 -7.72 87.04
C ASP A 468 -27.04 -6.38 87.54
N SER A 469 -27.75 -5.67 86.66
CA SER A 469 -29.12 -5.15 86.84
C SER A 469 -29.34 -3.94 85.93
N LEU A 470 -30.24 -4.09 84.96
CA LEU A 470 -31.21 -3.09 84.52
C LEU A 470 -32.05 -3.72 83.39
N GLU A 471 -33.14 -4.37 83.81
CA GLU A 471 -34.32 -4.53 82.97
C GLU A 471 -34.82 -3.16 82.49
N ALA A 472 -35.32 -3.16 81.25
CA ALA A 472 -36.12 -2.13 80.61
C ALA A 472 -35.40 -0.83 80.23
N VAL A 473 -34.99 -0.71 78.96
CA VAL A 473 -35.70 0.01 77.89
C VAL A 473 -35.03 -0.37 76.56
N ALA A 474 -35.52 -1.42 75.92
CA ALA A 474 -35.28 -1.68 74.50
C ALA A 474 -36.54 -1.30 73.74
N GLU A 475 -36.77 0.00 73.56
CA GLU A 475 -37.78 0.52 72.64
C GLU A 475 -37.09 0.97 71.34
N ASN A 476 -37.36 0.20 70.28
CA ASN A 476 -37.39 0.60 68.87
C ASN A 476 -36.17 1.36 68.31
N GLN A 477 -35.13 0.61 67.96
CA GLN A 477 -34.40 0.89 66.72
C GLN A 477 -34.97 -0.06 65.65
N GLU A 478 -35.90 0.45 64.83
CA GLU A 478 -36.35 -0.24 63.62
C GLU A 478 -35.14 -0.40 62.68
N THR A 479 -34.72 -1.64 62.50
CA THR A 479 -33.79 -2.07 61.46
C THR A 479 -34.39 -1.73 60.09
N SER A 480 -33.79 -0.78 59.36
CA SER A 480 -34.17 -0.45 57.97
C SER A 480 -33.71 -1.57 57.04
N GLY A 481 -34.59 -2.55 56.78
CA GLY A 481 -34.46 -3.53 55.70
C GLY A 481 -35.19 -3.09 54.44
N LEU A 482 -34.99 -3.82 53.33
CA LEU A 482 -35.73 -3.58 52.08
C LEU A 482 -37.24 -3.65 52.30
N GLN A 483 -37.96 -2.73 51.66
CA GLN A 483 -39.42 -2.61 51.74
C GLN A 483 -40.09 -3.10 50.45
N ALA A 484 -41.36 -3.46 50.55
CA ALA A 484 -42.15 -3.81 49.36
C ALA A 484 -42.16 -2.65 48.35
N GLY A 485 -41.82 -2.96 47.10
CA GLY A 485 -41.65 -1.99 46.02
C GLY A 485 -40.22 -1.47 45.86
N ASP A 486 -39.26 -1.91 46.66
CA ASP A 486 -37.84 -1.69 46.38
C ASP A 486 -37.38 -2.53 45.17
N LEU A 487 -36.43 -1.97 44.43
CA LEU A 487 -35.93 -2.49 43.17
C LEU A 487 -34.41 -2.63 43.24
N ILE A 488 -33.89 -3.80 42.89
CA ILE A 488 -32.46 -4.00 42.64
C ILE A 488 -32.30 -4.28 41.16
N SER A 489 -31.60 -3.41 40.47
CA SER A 489 -31.23 -3.59 39.07
C SER A 489 -29.80 -4.10 38.99
N TYR A 490 -29.54 -5.10 38.16
CA TYR A 490 -28.20 -5.67 38.03
C TYR A 490 -27.91 -6.12 36.60
N TYR A 491 -26.63 -6.07 36.22
CA TYR A 491 -26.10 -6.52 34.95
C TYR A 491 -24.65 -6.96 35.13
N VAL A 492 -24.11 -7.67 34.14
CA VAL A 492 -22.72 -8.12 34.16
C VAL A 492 -21.96 -7.43 33.04
N GLU A 493 -20.72 -7.04 33.32
CA GLU A 493 -19.74 -6.58 32.34
C GLU A 493 -18.59 -7.58 32.25
N ALA A 494 -18.32 -8.06 31.04
CA ALA A 494 -17.14 -8.84 30.70
C ALA A 494 -16.21 -7.99 29.84
N LYS A 495 -14.93 -7.97 30.19
CA LYS A 495 -13.92 -7.20 29.47
C LYS A 495 -12.79 -8.10 29.02
N ASP A 496 -12.41 -7.92 27.76
CA ASP A 496 -11.19 -8.45 27.19
C ASP A 496 -10.44 -7.30 26.49
N ARG A 497 -9.24 -6.98 26.98
CA ARG A 497 -8.38 -5.92 26.45
C ARG A 497 -9.10 -4.58 26.25
N ASP A 498 -9.41 -4.25 24.99
CA ASP A 498 -10.05 -3.01 24.56
C ASP A 498 -11.56 -3.20 24.28
N GLN A 499 -12.06 -4.44 24.35
CA GLN A 499 -13.44 -4.82 24.16
C GLN A 499 -14.14 -5.00 25.51
N SER A 500 -15.35 -4.47 25.64
CA SER A 500 -16.22 -4.69 26.79
C SER A 500 -17.63 -5.01 26.31
N VAL A 501 -18.27 -5.99 26.94
CA VAL A 501 -19.64 -6.41 26.64
C VAL A 501 -20.45 -6.46 27.93
N ARG A 502 -21.65 -5.87 27.88
CA ARG A 502 -22.60 -5.82 28.98
C ARG A 502 -23.82 -6.68 28.68
N THR A 503 -24.37 -7.35 29.70
CA THR A 503 -25.63 -8.11 29.58
C THR A 503 -26.85 -7.18 29.54
N ASP A 504 -28.04 -7.77 29.30
CA ASP A 504 -29.31 -7.11 29.60
C ASP A 504 -29.39 -6.67 31.07
N LEU A 505 -30.24 -5.67 31.34
CA LEU A 505 -30.54 -5.20 32.70
C LEU A 505 -31.64 -6.07 33.30
N PHE A 506 -31.33 -6.72 34.43
CA PHE A 506 -32.27 -7.58 35.15
C PHE A 506 -32.71 -6.93 36.45
N PHE A 507 -33.89 -7.32 36.93
CA PHE A 507 -34.48 -6.74 38.13
C PHE A 507 -34.81 -7.78 39.19
N VAL A 508 -34.52 -7.44 40.45
CA VAL A 508 -35.12 -8.08 41.63
C VAL A 508 -36.13 -7.09 42.22
N GLU A 509 -37.41 -7.46 42.16
CA GLU A 509 -38.53 -6.69 42.71
C GLU A 509 -38.86 -7.23 44.11
N VAL A 510 -38.78 -6.38 45.14
CA VAL A 510 -39.08 -6.77 46.53
C VAL A 510 -40.59 -6.77 46.75
N GLN A 511 -41.15 -7.92 47.13
CA GLN A 511 -42.57 -8.11 47.40
C GLN A 511 -42.85 -8.38 48.89
N PRO A 512 -44.08 -8.11 49.37
CA PRO A 512 -44.46 -8.46 50.73
C PRO A 512 -44.34 -9.97 51.00
N PHE A 513 -43.74 -10.33 52.14
CA PHE A 513 -43.45 -11.71 52.53
C PHE A 513 -44.70 -12.63 52.52
N ASP A 514 -45.87 -12.11 52.90
CA ASP A 514 -47.11 -12.89 53.01
C ASP A 514 -47.62 -13.47 51.66
N ARG A 515 -47.12 -13.00 50.51
CA ARG A 515 -47.68 -13.36 49.19
C ARG A 515 -47.04 -14.57 48.52
N SER A 516 -45.73 -14.77 48.64
CA SER A 516 -45.03 -15.91 48.01
C SER A 516 -45.59 -17.26 48.52
N PHE A 517 -46.05 -17.28 49.77
CA PHE A 517 -46.65 -18.46 50.40
C PHE A 517 -48.09 -18.76 49.92
N SER A 518 -48.86 -17.75 49.48
CA SER A 518 -50.24 -17.94 49.00
C SER A 518 -50.32 -18.40 47.54
N GLN A 519 -49.44 -17.87 46.66
CA GLN A 519 -49.39 -18.25 45.24
C GLN A 519 -48.90 -19.69 45.03
N SER A 520 -48.09 -20.23 45.95
CA SER A 520 -47.61 -21.61 45.88
C SER A 520 -48.64 -22.65 46.34
N MET A 521 -49.76 -22.25 46.96
CA MET A 521 -50.84 -23.17 47.38
C MET A 521 -52.15 -23.06 46.57
N GLN A 522 -52.35 -22.00 45.78
CA GLN A 522 -53.62 -21.79 45.05
C GLN A 522 -53.44 -21.84 43.53
N GLY A 523 -53.21 -23.06 43.02
CA GLY A 523 -53.40 -23.35 41.60
C GLY A 523 -54.89 -23.44 41.26
N GLY A 524 -55.43 -22.41 40.64
CA GLY A 524 -56.72 -22.44 39.93
C GLY A 524 -57.77 -21.45 40.46
N GLY A 525 -58.07 -20.43 39.65
CA GLY A 525 -59.22 -19.54 39.86
C GLY A 525 -59.07 -18.23 39.11
N GLY A 526 -59.73 -18.11 37.96
CA GLY A 526 -59.79 -16.87 37.20
C GLY A 526 -60.74 -15.85 37.84
N GLY A 527 -60.37 -14.56 37.73
CA GLY A 527 -61.26 -13.43 37.96
C GLY A 527 -60.56 -12.18 38.51
N GLY A 528 -60.63 -11.07 37.76
CA GLY A 528 -60.33 -9.72 38.24
C GLY A 528 -59.72 -8.79 37.19
N SER A 529 -60.54 -8.20 36.30
CA SER A 529 -60.10 -7.35 35.17
C SER A 529 -59.81 -5.88 35.56
N ASP A 530 -59.31 -5.62 36.76
CA ASP A 530 -59.24 -4.25 37.28
C ASP A 530 -57.92 -3.89 37.99
N GLY A 531 -57.07 -4.89 38.28
CA GLY A 531 -55.65 -4.66 38.63
C GLY A 531 -54.76 -4.35 37.41
N GLN A 532 -55.26 -4.53 36.19
CA GLN A 532 -54.43 -4.47 34.98
C GLN A 532 -53.90 -3.06 34.64
N ARG A 533 -54.63 -1.98 34.93
CA ARG A 533 -54.23 -0.63 34.48
C ARG A 533 -53.09 0.00 35.30
N GLN A 534 -52.85 -0.47 36.52
CA GLN A 534 -51.80 0.07 37.38
C GLN A 534 -50.47 -0.66 37.17
N ASP A 535 -50.55 -1.99 37.06
CA ASP A 535 -49.46 -2.82 36.54
C ASP A 535 -48.97 -2.28 35.19
N GLU A 536 -49.85 -1.70 34.37
CA GLU A 536 -49.46 -1.07 33.10
C GLU A 536 -48.51 0.15 33.25
N ILE A 537 -48.60 0.97 34.31
CA ILE A 537 -47.70 2.16 34.45
C ILE A 537 -46.31 1.71 34.91
N SER A 538 -46.22 0.83 35.90
CA SER A 538 -44.94 0.26 36.36
C SER A 538 -44.28 -0.58 35.27
N GLN A 539 -45.06 -1.39 34.54
CA GLN A 539 -44.56 -2.13 33.36
C GLN A 539 -44.05 -1.21 32.26
N ARG A 540 -44.79 -0.15 31.89
CA ARG A 540 -44.31 0.82 30.89
C ARG A 540 -43.04 1.53 31.32
N GLN A 541 -42.93 1.93 32.59
CA GLN A 541 -41.69 2.54 33.10
C GLN A 541 -40.52 1.57 33.00
N LYS A 542 -40.75 0.29 33.29
CA LYS A 542 -39.75 -0.76 33.14
C LYS A 542 -39.36 -0.99 31.69
N GLU A 543 -40.32 -1.02 30.78
CA GLU A 543 -40.09 -1.11 29.33
C GLU A 543 -39.22 0.06 28.84
N ILE A 544 -39.50 1.29 29.30
CA ILE A 544 -38.68 2.47 28.97
C ILE A 544 -37.27 2.28 29.51
N LEU A 545 -37.09 1.88 30.76
CA LEU A 545 -35.78 1.66 31.37
C LEU A 545 -34.97 0.57 30.64
N VAL A 546 -35.61 -0.56 30.28
CA VAL A 546 -34.96 -1.62 29.49
C VAL A 546 -34.61 -1.13 28.09
N ALA A 547 -35.48 -0.34 27.46
CA ALA A 547 -35.19 0.26 26.16
C ALA A 547 -34.04 1.28 26.23
N THR A 548 -33.98 2.10 27.27
CA THR A 548 -32.85 3.01 27.55
C THR A 548 -31.56 2.21 27.73
N TRP A 549 -31.59 1.09 28.46
CA TRP A 549 -30.43 0.21 28.64
C TRP A 549 -29.95 -0.45 27.34
N ASN A 550 -30.89 -0.94 26.52
CA ASN A 550 -30.55 -1.51 25.21
C ASN A 550 -29.90 -0.47 24.31
N LEU A 551 -30.36 0.78 24.37
CA LEU A 551 -29.76 1.89 23.62
C LEU A 551 -28.34 2.23 24.11
N ILE A 552 -28.08 2.16 25.42
CA ILE A 552 -26.72 2.31 26.00
C ILE A 552 -25.78 1.22 25.47
N ARG A 553 -26.27 -0.02 25.38
CA ARG A 553 -25.47 -1.14 24.88
C ARG A 553 -25.18 -1.04 23.39
N GLU A 554 -26.19 -0.70 22.58
CA GLU A 554 -26.03 -0.47 21.13
C GLU A 554 -25.02 0.65 20.84
N GLN A 555 -25.06 1.74 21.62
CA GLN A 555 -24.08 2.83 21.53
C GLN A 555 -22.65 2.39 21.86
N ALA A 556 -22.47 1.42 22.76
CA ALA A 556 -21.15 0.88 23.11
C ALA A 556 -20.64 -0.15 22.10
N GLU A 557 -21.52 -0.77 21.31
CA GLU A 557 -21.19 -1.87 20.40
C GLU A 557 -20.78 -1.41 18.99
N ASP A 558 -21.39 -0.35 18.44
CA ASP A 558 -21.22 0.09 17.04
C ASP A 558 -20.75 1.55 16.90
N SER A 559 -19.83 1.78 15.97
CA SER A 559 -19.19 3.10 15.71
C SER A 559 -19.38 3.62 14.27
N THR A 560 -20.48 3.24 13.61
CA THR A 560 -20.74 3.67 12.23
C THR A 560 -21.58 4.95 12.16
N PHE A 561 -21.23 5.87 11.25
CA PHE A 561 -21.89 7.17 11.08
C PHE A 561 -23.40 7.12 10.78
N LEU A 562 -23.93 6.00 10.28
CA LEU A 562 -25.36 5.83 9.98
C LEU A 562 -26.20 5.63 11.25
N ASP A 563 -25.57 5.33 12.38
CA ASP A 563 -26.22 4.93 13.63
C ASP A 563 -26.52 6.13 14.54
N ASP A 564 -25.77 7.23 14.42
CA ASP A 564 -25.92 8.44 15.24
C ASP A 564 -27.30 9.11 15.11
N GLN A 565 -27.91 9.07 13.93
CA GLN A 565 -29.25 9.63 13.73
C GLN A 565 -30.33 8.71 14.33
N GLN A 566 -30.19 7.39 14.18
CA GLN A 566 -31.12 6.43 14.77
C GLN A 566 -31.06 6.48 16.30
N LEU A 567 -29.87 6.59 16.87
CA LEU A 567 -29.65 6.80 18.31
C LEU A 567 -30.41 8.04 18.82
N ARG A 568 -30.30 9.17 18.11
CA ARG A 568 -31.01 10.42 18.43
C ARG A 568 -32.52 10.29 18.36
N ASP A 569 -33.03 9.66 17.31
CA ASP A 569 -34.46 9.48 17.11
C ASP A 569 -35.06 8.55 18.18
N ASN A 570 -34.36 7.45 18.50
CA ASN A 570 -34.75 6.51 19.56
C ASN A 570 -34.74 7.18 20.94
N ALA A 571 -33.68 7.93 21.27
CA ALA A 571 -33.58 8.66 22.53
C ALA A 571 -34.69 9.72 22.68
N ALA A 572 -35.00 10.46 21.60
CA ALA A 572 -36.10 11.43 21.59
C ALA A 572 -37.47 10.75 21.75
N MET A 573 -37.67 9.57 21.15
CA MET A 573 -38.87 8.77 21.34
C MET A 573 -39.02 8.33 22.80
N LEU A 574 -37.97 7.78 23.42
CA LEU A 574 -37.98 7.38 24.82
C LEU A 574 -38.23 8.58 25.75
N SER A 575 -37.61 9.72 25.49
CA SER A 575 -37.87 10.98 26.20
C SER A 575 -39.35 11.37 26.14
N GLY A 576 -39.98 11.29 24.96
CA GLY A 576 -41.40 11.56 24.78
C GLY A 576 -42.30 10.59 25.55
N LEU A 577 -41.98 9.29 25.52
CA LEU A 577 -42.69 8.26 26.28
C LEU A 577 -42.58 8.51 27.79
N GLN A 578 -41.38 8.84 28.27
CA GLN A 578 -41.10 9.11 29.68
C GLN A 578 -41.88 10.34 30.18
N ARG A 579 -41.95 11.44 29.40
CA ARG A 579 -42.80 12.60 29.74
C ARG A 579 -44.29 12.24 29.77
N THR A 580 -44.75 11.47 28.78
CA THR A 580 -46.14 11.03 28.72
C THR A 580 -46.51 10.17 29.93
N LEU A 581 -45.62 9.29 30.36
CA LEU A 581 -45.83 8.44 31.52
C LEU A 581 -45.85 9.25 32.82
N ALA A 582 -45.00 10.28 32.94
CA ALA A 582 -45.02 11.23 34.06
C ALA A 582 -46.38 11.95 34.17
N GLU A 583 -46.92 12.43 33.05
CA GLU A 583 -48.24 13.07 32.99
C GLU A 583 -49.37 12.10 33.38
N GLN A 584 -49.28 10.83 32.97
CA GLN A 584 -50.24 9.79 33.34
C GLN A 584 -50.21 9.52 34.86
N ALA A 585 -49.02 9.36 35.45
CA ALA A 585 -48.85 9.18 36.88
C ALA A 585 -49.38 10.38 37.68
N GLN A 586 -49.07 11.61 37.25
CA GLN A 586 -49.55 12.85 37.89
C GLN A 586 -51.07 13.01 37.80
N THR A 587 -51.65 12.66 36.65
CA THR A 587 -53.10 12.69 36.44
C THR A 587 -53.79 11.68 37.35
N LEU A 588 -53.24 10.47 37.47
CA LEU A 588 -53.76 9.44 38.36
C LEU A 588 -53.71 9.88 39.83
N ALA A 589 -52.57 10.43 40.26
CA ALA A 589 -52.40 11.01 41.60
C ALA A 589 -53.44 12.11 41.89
N SER A 590 -53.63 13.02 40.95
CA SER A 590 -54.56 14.15 41.05
C SER A 590 -56.03 13.70 41.12
N ARG A 591 -56.42 12.73 40.29
CA ARG A 591 -57.77 12.14 40.31
C ARG A 591 -58.05 11.41 41.62
N THR A 592 -57.09 10.64 42.10
CA THR A 592 -57.21 9.90 43.36
C THR A 592 -57.37 10.85 44.55
N ARG A 593 -56.58 11.93 44.58
CA ARG A 593 -56.69 12.99 45.60
C ARG A 593 -58.06 13.68 45.59
N ALA A 594 -58.58 14.02 44.41
CA ALA A 594 -59.83 14.76 44.27
C ALA A 594 -61.07 13.99 44.78
N ARG A 595 -61.00 12.66 44.86
CA ARG A 595 -62.15 11.79 45.19
C ARG A 595 -62.32 11.48 46.69
N GLN A 596 -61.44 11.98 47.57
CA GLN A 596 -61.58 12.04 49.04
C GLN A 596 -62.45 10.94 49.71
N LEU A 597 -61.92 9.72 49.81
CA LEU A 597 -62.56 8.57 50.47
C LEU A 597 -62.51 8.71 51.99
N THR A 598 -63.64 9.04 52.61
CA THR A 598 -63.77 9.47 54.02
C THR A 598 -63.53 8.38 55.09
N ARG A 599 -62.79 7.30 54.79
CA ARG A 599 -62.48 6.20 55.73
C ARG A 599 -61.09 5.55 55.62
N VAL A 600 -60.24 5.90 54.65
CA VAL A 600 -58.89 5.31 54.48
C VAL A 600 -57.86 6.41 54.20
N ASP A 601 -57.65 7.32 55.16
CA ASP A 601 -56.87 8.53 54.88
C ASP A 601 -55.36 8.26 54.68
N ASN A 602 -54.75 7.33 55.42
CA ASN A 602 -53.28 7.20 55.41
C ASN A 602 -52.73 6.43 54.18
N GLN A 603 -53.26 5.25 53.86
CA GLN A 603 -52.75 4.44 52.74
C GLN A 603 -52.95 5.12 51.37
N ILE A 604 -54.09 5.80 51.17
CA ILE A 604 -54.36 6.56 49.93
C ILE A 604 -53.40 7.74 49.81
N GLN A 605 -53.04 8.40 50.92
CA GLN A 605 -52.03 9.47 50.91
C GLN A 605 -50.65 8.93 50.52
N ILE A 606 -50.23 7.79 51.06
CA ILE A 606 -48.95 7.13 50.71
C ILE A 606 -48.95 6.73 49.23
N PHE A 607 -50.06 6.19 48.73
CA PHE A 607 -50.23 5.85 47.32
C PHE A 607 -50.06 7.07 46.41
N VAL A 608 -50.81 8.15 46.66
CA VAL A 608 -50.72 9.40 45.88
C VAL A 608 -49.33 10.01 45.96
N GLN A 609 -48.70 10.03 47.14
CA GLN A 609 -47.35 10.55 47.33
C GLN A 609 -46.32 9.80 46.49
N ASN A 610 -46.41 8.46 46.42
CA ASN A 610 -45.48 7.68 45.61
C ASN A 610 -45.71 7.91 44.11
N LEU A 611 -46.96 8.05 43.64
CA LEU A 611 -47.22 8.42 42.24
C LEU A 611 -46.64 9.81 41.87
N GLU A 612 -46.73 10.79 42.76
CA GLU A 612 -46.16 12.12 42.52
C GLU A 612 -44.63 12.10 42.50
N ARG A 613 -44.00 11.35 43.42
CA ARG A 613 -42.54 11.17 43.41
C ARG A 613 -42.06 10.42 42.18
N ALA A 614 -42.82 9.44 41.71
CA ALA A 614 -42.55 8.76 40.45
C ALA A 614 -42.56 9.76 39.30
N ALA A 615 -43.63 10.56 39.17
CA ALA A 615 -43.73 11.59 38.13
C ALA A 615 -42.60 12.64 38.23
N GLU A 616 -42.23 13.06 39.44
CA GLU A 616 -41.12 13.99 39.69
C GLU A 616 -39.77 13.41 39.25
N ALA A 617 -39.52 12.12 39.47
CA ALA A 617 -38.31 11.43 39.03
C ALA A 617 -38.27 11.15 37.52
N MET A 618 -39.42 11.02 36.86
CA MET A 618 -39.50 10.79 35.41
C MET A 618 -39.12 12.03 34.58
N ILE A 619 -39.33 13.25 35.08
CA ILE A 619 -38.98 14.50 34.37
C ILE A 619 -37.48 14.61 34.07
N PRO A 620 -36.56 14.53 35.07
CA PRO A 620 -35.13 14.61 34.80
C PRO A 620 -34.64 13.44 33.94
N ALA A 621 -35.24 12.25 34.05
CA ALA A 621 -34.95 11.15 33.13
C ALA A 621 -35.28 11.52 31.69
N ALA A 622 -36.47 12.07 31.43
CA ALA A 622 -36.88 12.48 30.10
C ALA A 622 -36.00 13.60 29.52
N ASP A 623 -35.58 14.56 30.33
CA ASP A 623 -34.68 15.63 29.90
C ASP A 623 -33.30 15.07 29.53
N ARG A 624 -32.73 14.19 30.36
CA ARG A 624 -31.45 13.51 30.07
C ARG A 624 -31.50 12.65 28.80
N LEU A 625 -32.59 11.93 28.58
CA LEU A 625 -32.81 11.18 27.32
C LEU A 625 -32.84 12.11 26.10
N ALA A 626 -33.47 13.28 26.20
CA ALA A 626 -33.49 14.25 25.12
C ALA A 626 -32.09 14.82 24.81
N ASP A 627 -31.27 14.96 25.85
CA ASP A 627 -29.90 15.47 25.77
C ASP A 627 -28.85 14.37 25.46
N LEU A 628 -29.28 13.14 25.14
CA LEU A 628 -28.41 11.96 24.90
C LEU A 628 -27.54 11.55 26.09
N GLN A 629 -27.93 11.92 27.30
CA GLN A 629 -27.27 11.51 28.54
C GLN A 629 -27.89 10.20 29.05
N LEU A 630 -27.77 9.13 28.25
CA LEU A 630 -28.48 7.86 28.48
C LEU A 630 -28.10 7.22 29.83
N GLU A 631 -26.80 7.10 30.14
CA GLU A 631 -26.33 6.52 31.41
C GLU A 631 -26.80 7.35 32.62
N GLU A 632 -26.87 8.68 32.48
CA GLU A 632 -27.35 9.56 33.54
C GLU A 632 -28.88 9.47 33.72
N ALA A 633 -29.65 9.07 32.70
CA ALA A 633 -31.10 8.93 32.78
C ALA A 633 -31.51 7.73 33.65
N VAL A 634 -30.76 6.63 33.58
CA VAL A 634 -31.05 5.33 34.22
C VAL A 634 -31.35 5.44 35.73
N PRO A 635 -30.55 6.13 36.57
CA PRO A 635 -30.86 6.26 38.00
C PRO A 635 -32.23 6.93 38.27
N SER A 636 -32.61 7.92 37.47
CA SER A 636 -33.89 8.61 37.60
C SER A 636 -35.06 7.74 37.15
N GLU A 637 -34.88 6.95 36.09
CA GLU A 637 -35.86 5.94 35.64
C GLU A 637 -36.04 4.81 36.67
N GLN A 638 -34.97 4.35 37.30
CA GLN A 638 -35.00 3.35 38.38
C GLN A 638 -35.73 3.88 39.63
N SER A 639 -35.45 5.12 40.03
CA SER A 639 -36.17 5.78 41.13
C SER A 639 -37.66 5.97 40.81
N ALA A 640 -37.99 6.35 39.58
CA ALA A 640 -39.38 6.42 39.13
C ALA A 640 -40.08 5.06 39.22
N LEU A 641 -39.43 3.99 38.72
CA LEU A 641 -39.96 2.63 38.78
C LEU A 641 -40.17 2.15 40.22
N GLN A 642 -39.20 2.38 41.11
CA GLN A 642 -39.35 2.07 42.53
C GLN A 642 -40.59 2.75 43.12
N HIS A 643 -40.78 4.05 42.90
CA HIS A 643 -41.93 4.75 43.44
C HIS A 643 -43.25 4.21 42.88
N LEU A 644 -43.31 3.82 41.61
CA LEU A 644 -44.48 3.16 41.04
C LEU A 644 -44.75 1.79 41.69
N LEU A 645 -43.71 0.97 41.89
CA LEU A 645 -43.83 -0.35 42.53
C LEU A 645 -44.28 -0.22 44.00
N ARG A 646 -43.79 0.80 44.72
CA ARG A 646 -44.28 1.12 46.07
C ARG A 646 -45.75 1.54 46.05
N ALA A 647 -46.17 2.34 45.07
CA ALA A 647 -47.57 2.71 44.90
C ALA A 647 -48.45 1.47 44.61
N GLU A 648 -47.97 0.54 43.79
CA GLU A 648 -48.63 -0.73 43.47
C GLU A 648 -48.77 -1.63 44.71
N ALA A 649 -47.71 -1.75 45.52
CA ALA A 649 -47.75 -2.49 46.78
C ALA A 649 -48.83 -1.92 47.72
N VAL A 650 -48.81 -0.61 47.95
CA VAL A 650 -49.80 0.06 48.83
C VAL A 650 -51.21 -0.06 48.28
N PHE A 651 -51.40 0.09 46.97
CA PHE A 651 -52.72 -0.08 46.34
C PHE A 651 -53.26 -1.48 46.53
N THR A 652 -52.40 -2.49 46.36
CA THR A 652 -52.86 -3.86 46.53
C THR A 652 -53.19 -4.17 47.99
N ASP A 653 -52.48 -3.57 48.96
CA ASP A 653 -52.84 -3.65 50.38
C ASP A 653 -54.20 -3.01 50.67
N ILE A 654 -54.50 -1.87 50.03
CA ILE A 654 -55.82 -1.24 50.07
C ILE A 654 -56.88 -2.24 49.57
N GLN A 655 -56.68 -2.85 48.40
CA GLN A 655 -57.62 -3.85 47.86
C GLN A 655 -57.86 -5.04 48.81
N VAL A 656 -56.78 -5.58 49.40
CA VAL A 656 -56.88 -6.70 50.35
C VAL A 656 -57.65 -6.29 51.60
N ALA A 657 -57.39 -5.11 52.16
CA ALA A 657 -58.11 -4.56 53.31
C ALA A 657 -59.62 -4.37 53.02
N PHE A 658 -59.97 -3.91 51.82
CA PHE A 658 -61.35 -3.80 51.37
C PHE A 658 -62.03 -5.16 51.18
N ASN A 659 -61.29 -6.17 50.75
CA ASN A 659 -61.82 -7.53 50.53
C ASN A 659 -62.01 -8.31 51.85
N GLN A 660 -61.16 -8.08 52.86
CA GLN A 660 -61.29 -8.71 54.19
C GLN A 660 -62.36 -8.06 55.09
N GLY A 661 -62.73 -6.78 54.85
CA GLY A 661 -63.70 -6.04 55.67
C GLY A 661 -65.20 -6.21 55.34
N GLY A 662 -65.58 -7.13 54.45
CA GLY A 662 -66.86 -7.05 53.71
C GLY A 662 -67.86 -8.20 53.87
N GLY A 663 -68.07 -8.74 55.06
CA GLY A 663 -69.16 -9.67 55.35
C GLY A 663 -70.55 -9.01 55.31
N GLY A 664 -71.10 -8.82 54.10
CA GLY A 664 -72.49 -8.40 53.87
C GLY A 664 -72.70 -6.87 53.80
N ARG A 665 -73.20 -6.39 52.65
CA ARG A 665 -73.42 -4.97 52.27
C ARG A 665 -72.14 -4.15 51.97
N GLY A 666 -71.35 -4.58 50.99
CA GLY A 666 -70.19 -3.81 50.48
C GLY A 666 -70.19 -3.49 48.97
N GLY A 667 -71.26 -3.81 48.23
CA GLY A 667 -71.27 -3.76 46.75
C GLY A 667 -71.21 -2.38 46.09
N PHE A 668 -71.08 -1.29 46.85
CA PHE A 668 -70.93 0.09 46.35
C PHE A 668 -69.47 0.60 46.42
N ALA A 669 -68.71 0.26 47.47
CA ALA A 669 -67.34 0.79 47.64
C ALA A 669 -66.30 0.10 46.74
N GLY A 670 -66.46 -1.20 46.46
CA GLY A 670 -65.61 -1.91 45.49
C GLY A 670 -65.84 -1.45 44.04
N ARG A 671 -67.02 -0.87 43.75
CA ARG A 671 -67.36 -0.32 42.43
C ARG A 671 -66.77 1.10 42.24
N ASP A 672 -66.75 1.89 43.30
CA ASP A 672 -66.06 3.20 43.33
C ASP A 672 -64.55 3.07 43.11
N LEU A 673 -63.91 2.02 43.65
CA LEU A 673 -62.49 1.72 43.41
C LEU A 673 -62.22 1.35 41.95
N SER A 674 -63.09 0.54 41.33
CA SER A 674 -62.95 0.20 39.90
C SER A 674 -63.20 1.38 38.97
N GLU A 675 -64.10 2.29 39.34
CA GLU A 675 -64.35 3.53 38.61
C GLU A 675 -63.26 4.61 38.87
N LEU A 676 -62.29 4.41 39.78
CA LEU A 676 -61.11 5.29 39.94
C LEU A 676 -60.21 5.29 38.71
N PHE A 677 -60.25 4.19 37.93
CA PHE A 677 -59.25 3.89 36.92
C PHE A 677 -59.83 3.84 35.50
N GLU A 678 -61.14 4.02 35.32
CA GLU A 678 -61.78 4.36 34.04
C GLU A 678 -61.55 5.83 33.65
#